data_AF-A0A8H4CTD9-F1
#
_entry.id   AF-A0A8H4CTD9-F1
#
_cell.length_a   1.000
_cell.length_b   1.000
_cell.length_c   1.000
_cell.angle_alpha   90.00
_cell.angle_beta   90.00
_cell.angle_gamma   90.00
#
_symmetry.space_group_name_H-M   'P 1'
#
loop_
_entity.id
_entity.type
_entity.pdbx_description
1 polymer ?
#
loop_
_entity_poly.entity_id
_entity_poly.type
_entity_poly.pdbx_seq_one_letter_code
_entity_poly.pdbx_strand_id
1 'polypeptide(L)'
;MWFVPALALASLALAAHVDQGRLFRINDVHYYSGGIPVGHLRTDLLRNTTTEYADLLPMTVLELSNSALSKDELLNTTTTYATSDDVFQPAFLQTLYLRLNSAGNMTIDGSGLSDCLQELGISIMVSSSQIQGVASSVETFSASLDLPTGPYFISVRSGNIYKAYRLYDDNNLAFVQGVISDEAGGFTSLPAVTENVMAKSIAVPSRLHYTATQEKPLAGLRFGVKDIFHVKGIATSGGNRAYFYLYGRQNHTAPSIQRLIDLGAVLVGKMGTVQFANGDRPTADWVDMHAPFNPRGDGYQDPSGSSTGPGAGIGAYEWLDLAVGSDTGGSMRGPAGQQGIFGNRPSTGAISLDHVIPLSPVSDTAGMFARSGSLWAKVTQAWYPDFASNYSSYPKKVYRSTAEGGAWSGGSNEGAAKVIDSFVGKLEQFLQVKSAAANYTQLWMKTHTNLTTDVNEMLYLTYGVFVSHDQWRLHGQPFFEDYAARYDGRQPYINPGPLARWQWGQLHATDDVYAQALHNISIFKSWYETDGYGRKDAETCSEGLYIYPWSIGEPSYRDQYFQARTTPPLGFDDSSVPVMAGAPEVVVPIGEVTYNSAKSMHVEYLPVTMALRMARGCDYHLANLVRDLEENGVLRAVYHTYPLEGHQRQAIATSITNLHCKAFSTPSFFVHVNFIKQEDSPADDTYFMAGKPHSSNSNRIVAVVRTSPNRTKADWDKLAADIEDTWDEVVQNKLHGSEKGALDRNKSFLMVVFTPMLAVREGGMAIPEAGHENEWLKKQLPYFKDMSEKHGLQEFTEMLEELKHRGVSE
;
A
#
# COMPACT_ATOMS: atom_id res chain seq x y z
N MET A 1 77.08 15.98 -2.67
CA MET A 1 76.35 17.01 -3.43
C MET A 1 75.42 16.30 -4.40
N TRP A 2 74.19 16.79 -4.54
CA TRP A 2 73.06 16.42 -5.42
C TRP A 2 71.80 16.16 -4.60
N PHE A 3 71.02 17.24 -4.51
CA PHE A 3 69.72 17.39 -3.89
C PHE A 3 68.67 16.57 -4.63
N VAL A 4 67.73 15.97 -3.89
CA VAL A 4 66.40 15.61 -4.39
C VAL A 4 65.39 16.29 -3.45
N PRO A 5 64.53 17.20 -3.93
CA PRO A 5 63.59 17.90 -3.07
C PRO A 5 62.41 16.98 -2.73
N ALA A 6 62.06 16.93 -1.45
CA ALA A 6 60.81 16.37 -0.99
C ALA A 6 59.65 17.21 -1.54
N LEU A 7 58.89 16.68 -2.49
CA LEU A 7 57.57 17.22 -2.83
C LEU A 7 56.64 16.94 -1.66
N ALA A 8 56.38 17.97 -0.84
CA ALA A 8 55.22 17.98 0.03
C ALA A 8 53.98 18.08 -0.88
N LEU A 9 53.30 16.95 -1.10
CA LEU A 9 51.93 16.92 -1.59
C LEU A 9 51.06 17.60 -0.53
N ALA A 10 50.78 18.89 -0.71
CA ALA A 10 49.72 19.56 0.01
C ALA A 10 48.41 18.90 -0.41
N SER A 11 47.91 17.98 0.42
CA SER A 11 46.52 17.54 0.34
C SER A 11 45.66 18.75 0.70
N LEU A 12 45.23 19.52 -0.31
CA LEU A 12 44.13 20.45 -0.15
C LEU A 12 42.89 19.61 0.13
N ALA A 13 42.61 19.41 1.42
CA ALA A 13 41.30 18.98 1.86
C ALA A 13 40.33 20.14 1.54
N LEU A 14 39.76 20.14 0.35
CA LEU A 14 38.57 20.91 0.02
C LEU A 14 37.42 20.30 0.82
N ALA A 15 37.32 20.66 2.09
CA ALA A 15 36.12 20.44 2.88
C ALA A 15 35.05 21.40 2.37
N ALA A 16 34.39 21.04 1.26
CA ALA A 16 33.13 21.67 0.91
C ALA A 16 32.11 21.28 1.98
N HIS A 17 31.56 22.26 2.68
CA HIS A 17 30.48 22.03 3.63
C HIS A 17 29.24 21.63 2.82
N VAL A 18 29.01 20.33 2.65
CA VAL A 18 27.78 19.80 2.06
C VAL A 18 26.79 19.66 3.20
N ASP A 19 25.76 20.51 3.26
CA ASP A 19 24.63 20.32 4.18
C ASP A 19 23.89 19.06 3.72
N GLN A 20 24.09 17.95 4.44
CA GLN A 20 23.49 16.64 4.17
C GLN A 20 22.06 16.56 4.73
N GLY A 21 21.41 17.71 4.94
CA GLY A 21 20.06 17.77 5.46
C GLY A 21 19.99 17.63 6.97
N ARG A 22 18.76 17.72 7.50
CA ARG A 22 18.51 17.71 8.94
C ARG A 22 17.27 16.92 9.29
N LEU A 23 17.36 16.22 10.41
CA LEU A 23 16.25 15.52 11.04
C LEU A 23 15.70 16.38 12.16
N PHE A 24 14.39 16.49 12.25
CA PHE A 24 13.71 17.14 13.36
C PHE A 24 12.28 16.62 13.48
N ARG A 25 11.60 17.01 14.55
CA ARG A 25 10.30 16.48 14.94
C ARG A 25 9.30 17.62 15.06
N ILE A 26 8.11 17.44 14.48
CA ILE A 26 6.99 18.37 14.58
C ILE A 26 5.77 17.56 15.04
N ASN A 27 5.26 17.85 16.23
CA ASN A 27 4.13 17.13 16.84
C ASN A 27 4.34 15.59 16.79
N ASP A 28 5.50 15.14 17.24
CA ASP A 28 5.92 13.73 17.27
C ASP A 28 6.06 13.01 15.90
N VAL A 29 5.92 13.73 14.80
CA VAL A 29 6.22 13.22 13.46
C VAL A 29 7.66 13.61 13.07
N HIS A 30 8.43 12.62 12.61
CA HIS A 30 9.78 12.84 12.12
C HIS A 30 9.79 13.36 10.68
N TYR A 31 10.60 14.40 10.45
CA TYR A 31 10.83 14.97 9.14
C TYR A 31 12.31 15.01 8.82
N TYR A 32 12.59 14.99 7.53
CA TYR A 32 13.90 15.24 6.96
C TYR A 32 13.82 16.39 5.95
N SER A 33 14.76 17.32 6.06
CA SER A 33 14.98 18.38 5.09
C SER A 33 16.14 18.00 4.18
N GLY A 34 15.91 17.98 2.86
CA GLY A 34 16.73 17.33 1.84
C GLY A 34 18.18 17.80 1.64
N GLY A 35 18.67 18.80 2.37
CA GLY A 35 20.01 19.39 2.20
C GLY A 35 20.22 20.14 0.86
N ILE A 36 19.39 19.88 -0.14
CA ILE A 36 19.38 20.50 -1.46
C ILE A 36 18.32 21.60 -1.49
N PRO A 37 18.71 22.89 -1.60
CA PRO A 37 17.76 23.98 -1.74
C PRO A 37 16.98 23.88 -3.04
N VAL A 38 15.66 24.04 -2.96
CA VAL A 38 14.74 24.11 -4.11
C VAL A 38 14.25 25.54 -4.39
N GLY A 39 14.53 26.46 -3.47
CA GLY A 39 14.21 27.88 -3.61
C GLY A 39 15.02 28.72 -2.62
N HIS A 40 14.92 30.03 -2.74
CA HIS A 40 15.65 30.96 -1.87
C HIS A 40 14.85 32.25 -1.66
N LEU A 41 14.72 32.65 -0.40
CA LEU A 41 14.17 33.93 0.04
C LEU A 41 15.26 34.77 0.70
N ARG A 42 15.22 36.09 0.55
CA ARG A 42 16.25 36.93 1.16
C ARG A 42 16.13 36.93 2.68
N THR A 43 17.26 36.79 3.36
CA THR A 43 17.32 36.60 4.83
C THR A 43 17.00 37.85 5.63
N ASP A 44 17.17 39.04 5.07
CA ASP A 44 16.78 40.31 5.69
C ASP A 44 15.28 40.39 5.97
N LEU A 45 14.48 39.59 5.27
CA LEU A 45 13.04 39.43 5.48
C LEU A 45 12.72 38.55 6.70
N LEU A 46 13.64 37.74 7.20
CA LEU A 46 13.36 36.73 8.25
C LEU A 46 14.01 37.05 9.60
N ARG A 47 14.84 38.11 9.66
CA ARG A 47 15.67 38.46 10.83
C ARG A 47 14.92 39.10 12.00
N ASN A 48 13.73 39.65 11.78
CA ASN A 48 12.95 40.33 12.81
C ASN A 48 12.00 39.41 13.59
N THR A 49 11.85 38.15 13.16
CA THR A 49 10.67 37.34 13.49
C THR A 49 10.93 36.13 14.40
N THR A 50 12.17 35.82 14.81
CA THR A 50 12.45 34.59 15.57
C THR A 50 13.49 34.71 16.68
N THR A 51 13.34 33.83 17.69
CA THR A 51 14.27 33.64 18.81
C THR A 51 15.58 32.98 18.35
N GLU A 52 16.68 33.20 19.08
CA GLU A 52 18.07 32.80 18.77
C GLU A 52 18.31 31.30 18.41
N TYR A 53 17.32 30.42 18.48
CA TYR A 53 17.51 28.97 18.52
C TYR A 53 16.93 28.15 17.35
N ALA A 54 16.05 28.68 16.50
CA ALA A 54 15.46 27.93 15.38
C ALA A 54 16.12 28.27 14.04
N ASP A 55 16.79 27.31 13.38
CA ASP A 55 17.42 27.54 12.06
C ASP A 55 16.51 27.24 10.87
N LEU A 56 15.55 26.32 11.03
CA LEU A 56 14.56 25.96 9.99
C LEU A 56 13.15 26.24 10.52
N LEU A 57 12.33 26.90 9.72
CA LEU A 57 10.90 27.10 9.99
C LEU A 57 10.05 26.27 9.02
N PRO A 58 8.95 25.65 9.50
CA PRO A 58 7.93 25.09 8.64
C PRO A 58 7.30 26.18 7.76
N MET A 59 7.11 25.83 6.49
CA MET A 59 6.58 26.73 5.47
C MET A 59 5.57 26.00 4.59
N THR A 60 4.55 26.70 4.12
CA THR A 60 3.58 26.21 3.13
C THR A 60 3.54 27.13 1.94
N VAL A 61 3.64 26.57 0.73
CA VAL A 61 3.31 27.28 -0.52
C VAL A 61 1.85 27.01 -0.83
N LEU A 62 1.06 28.08 -1.00
CA LEU A 62 -0.36 28.02 -1.31
C LEU A 62 -0.62 28.80 -2.60
N GLU A 63 -1.33 28.15 -3.52
CA GLU A 63 -1.76 28.77 -4.79
C GLU A 63 -3.17 29.33 -4.66
N LEU A 64 -3.36 30.58 -5.13
CA LEU A 64 -4.65 31.25 -5.18
C LEU A 64 -5.24 31.18 -6.59
N SER A 65 -6.49 30.73 -6.68
CA SER A 65 -7.25 30.61 -7.94
C SER A 65 -8.30 31.71 -8.15
N ASN A 66 -8.73 32.40 -7.08
CA ASN A 66 -9.80 33.41 -7.11
C ASN A 66 -9.30 34.81 -6.70
N SER A 67 -10.07 35.86 -7.02
CA SER A 67 -9.75 37.28 -6.79
C SER A 67 -9.70 37.75 -5.33
N ALA A 68 -9.89 36.88 -4.34
CA ALA A 68 -9.84 37.23 -2.91
C ALA A 68 -9.43 36.02 -2.06
N LEU A 69 -8.62 36.22 -1.01
CA LEU A 69 -8.33 35.23 0.04
C LEU A 69 -9.30 35.46 1.20
N SER A 70 -10.23 34.53 1.44
CA SER A 70 -11.17 34.59 2.57
C SER A 70 -10.77 33.65 3.72
N LYS A 71 -11.33 33.89 4.93
CA LYS A 71 -11.18 32.98 6.09
C LYS A 71 -11.59 31.55 5.72
N ASP A 72 -12.76 31.40 5.11
CA ASP A 72 -13.32 30.09 4.74
C ASP A 72 -12.47 29.36 3.70
N GLU A 73 -11.92 30.09 2.72
CA GLU A 73 -11.05 29.50 1.70
C GLU A 73 -9.73 29.00 2.28
N LEU A 74 -9.11 29.77 3.18
CA LEU A 74 -7.89 29.36 3.87
C LEU A 74 -8.14 28.14 4.77
N LEU A 75 -9.22 28.16 5.56
CA LEU A 75 -9.61 27.03 6.41
C LEU A 75 -9.93 25.77 5.60
N ASN A 76 -10.71 25.90 4.52
CA ASN A 76 -11.06 24.76 3.66
C ASN A 76 -9.84 24.19 2.94
N THR A 77 -8.95 25.04 2.44
CA THR A 77 -7.74 24.60 1.72
C THR A 77 -6.78 23.88 2.66
N THR A 78 -6.50 24.46 3.81
CA THR A 78 -5.59 23.88 4.83
C THR A 78 -6.16 22.59 5.40
N THR A 79 -7.48 22.55 5.65
CA THR A 79 -8.19 21.33 6.04
C THR A 79 -8.05 20.28 4.96
N THR A 80 -8.23 20.62 3.68
CA THR A 80 -8.07 19.69 2.56
C THR A 80 -6.66 19.12 2.48
N TYR A 81 -5.63 19.98 2.65
CA TYR A 81 -4.22 19.56 2.63
C TYR A 81 -3.89 18.57 3.74
N ALA A 82 -4.31 18.82 4.98
CA ALA A 82 -4.10 17.91 6.12
C ALA A 82 -4.80 16.55 5.98
N THR A 83 -5.61 16.41 4.95
CA THR A 83 -6.60 15.36 4.74
C THR A 83 -6.24 14.50 3.53
N SER A 84 -5.61 15.10 2.52
CA SER A 84 -5.16 14.46 1.29
C SER A 84 -3.65 14.21 1.26
N ASP A 85 -2.90 14.79 2.21
CA ASP A 85 -1.46 14.66 2.31
C ASP A 85 -1.04 14.23 3.71
N ASP A 86 -0.19 13.22 3.76
CA ASP A 86 0.31 12.62 4.98
C ASP A 86 1.64 13.25 5.45
N VAL A 87 2.15 14.26 4.73
CA VAL A 87 3.34 15.04 5.09
C VAL A 87 2.94 16.37 5.73
N PHE A 88 1.96 17.07 5.15
CA PHE A 88 1.43 18.32 5.66
C PHE A 88 0.71 18.14 7.00
N GLN A 89 0.93 19.09 7.91
CA GLN A 89 0.17 19.26 9.14
C GLN A 89 0.06 20.76 9.46
N PRO A 90 -0.90 21.20 10.29
CA PRO A 90 -1.12 22.63 10.55
C PRO A 90 0.12 23.41 10.99
N ALA A 91 1.07 22.77 11.66
CA ALA A 91 2.34 23.39 12.04
C ALA A 91 3.16 23.93 10.84
N PHE A 92 2.95 23.44 9.61
CA PHE A 92 3.55 23.98 8.39
C PHE A 92 3.01 25.36 7.98
N LEU A 93 1.93 25.83 8.61
CA LEU A 93 1.35 27.14 8.35
C LEU A 93 2.10 28.28 9.06
N GLN A 94 3.08 27.98 9.92
CA GLN A 94 3.88 28.99 10.60
C GLN A 94 4.42 30.07 9.64
N THR A 95 4.87 29.65 8.45
CA THR A 95 5.23 30.53 7.32
C THR A 95 4.35 30.20 6.11
N LEU A 96 3.62 31.17 5.58
CA LEU A 96 2.76 30.98 4.40
C LEU A 96 3.28 31.79 3.22
N TYR A 97 3.56 31.13 2.08
CA TYR A 97 3.84 31.79 0.81
C TYR A 97 2.65 31.70 -0.13
N LEU A 98 2.09 32.86 -0.49
CA LEU A 98 0.98 33.00 -1.41
C LEU A 98 1.48 33.24 -2.83
N ARG A 99 1.10 32.38 -3.77
CA ARG A 99 1.35 32.55 -5.21
C ARG A 99 0.06 32.73 -5.98
N LEU A 100 0.11 33.55 -7.03
CA LEU A 100 -1.00 33.70 -7.98
C LEU A 100 -0.77 32.79 -9.20
N ASN A 101 -1.82 32.10 -9.64
CA ASN A 101 -1.81 31.33 -10.89
C ASN A 101 -2.21 32.18 -12.12
N SER A 102 -2.52 33.47 -11.95
CA SER A 102 -2.96 34.34 -13.04
C SER A 102 -1.94 35.45 -13.35
N ALA A 103 -1.92 35.92 -14.60
CA ALA A 103 -1.07 37.04 -15.01
C ALA A 103 -1.52 38.40 -14.44
N GLY A 104 -2.65 38.46 -13.74
CA GLY A 104 -3.19 39.68 -13.13
C GLY A 104 -2.54 40.05 -11.79
N ASN A 105 -2.88 41.25 -11.31
CA ASN A 105 -2.57 41.67 -9.94
C ASN A 105 -3.79 41.44 -9.05
N MET A 106 -3.55 41.20 -7.76
CA MET A 106 -4.58 40.96 -6.75
C MET A 106 -4.33 41.85 -5.54
N THR A 107 -5.39 42.42 -4.98
CA THR A 107 -5.36 43.06 -3.67
C THR A 107 -6.15 42.22 -2.69
N ILE A 108 -5.51 41.77 -1.61
CA ILE A 108 -6.16 41.09 -0.50
C ILE A 108 -6.63 42.16 0.49
N ASP A 109 -7.85 42.05 1.02
CA ASP A 109 -8.28 42.85 2.17
C ASP A 109 -8.01 42.06 3.45
N GLY A 110 -6.90 42.39 4.12
CA GLY A 110 -6.45 41.69 5.32
C GLY A 110 -7.23 42.00 6.60
N SER A 111 -8.14 42.98 6.59
CA SER A 111 -8.79 43.48 7.81
C SER A 111 -9.65 42.44 8.54
N GLY A 112 -10.19 41.45 7.83
CA GLY A 112 -10.99 40.35 8.38
C GLY A 112 -10.25 39.03 8.61
N LEU A 113 -8.94 38.97 8.33
CA LEU A 113 -8.15 37.72 8.40
C LEU A 113 -7.38 37.56 9.70
N SER A 114 -7.18 38.61 10.50
CA SER A 114 -6.26 38.59 11.64
C SER A 114 -6.55 37.45 12.63
N ASP A 115 -7.80 37.28 13.04
CA ASP A 115 -8.18 36.21 13.98
C ASP A 115 -7.94 34.83 13.37
N CYS A 116 -8.21 34.65 12.08
CA CYS A 116 -7.99 33.39 11.36
C CYS A 116 -6.49 33.06 11.25
N LEU A 117 -5.65 34.05 10.96
CA LEU A 117 -4.20 33.86 10.85
C LEU A 117 -3.61 33.45 12.21
N GLN A 118 -4.07 34.08 13.29
CA GLN A 118 -3.67 33.72 14.65
C GLN A 118 -4.17 32.33 15.06
N GLU A 119 -5.43 32.00 14.76
CA GLU A 119 -6.05 30.68 15.00
C GLU A 119 -5.29 29.55 14.28
N LEU A 120 -4.80 29.81 13.07
CA LEU A 120 -3.99 28.86 12.28
C LEU A 120 -2.49 28.87 12.63
N GLY A 121 -2.06 29.72 13.57
CA GLY A 121 -0.65 29.84 13.96
C GLY A 121 0.26 30.43 12.87
N ILE A 122 -0.29 31.17 11.90
CA ILE A 122 0.47 31.81 10.83
C ILE A 122 1.17 33.05 11.39
N SER A 123 2.51 33.02 11.39
CA SER A 123 3.36 34.08 11.96
C SER A 123 4.11 34.90 10.91
N ILE A 124 4.32 34.35 9.73
CA ILE A 124 5.03 35.00 8.61
C ILE A 124 4.22 34.78 7.34
N MET A 125 4.00 35.83 6.55
CA MET A 125 3.36 35.72 5.25
C MET A 125 4.26 36.32 4.17
N VAL A 126 4.50 35.56 3.11
CA VAL A 126 5.24 35.99 1.94
C VAL A 126 4.28 35.91 0.76
N SER A 127 4.32 36.86 -0.17
CA SER A 127 3.43 36.86 -1.32
C SER A 127 4.21 37.10 -2.61
N SER A 128 3.67 36.64 -3.74
CA SER A 128 4.20 37.05 -5.05
C SER A 128 4.04 38.56 -5.24
N SER A 129 4.86 39.17 -6.09
CA SER A 129 4.82 40.62 -6.38
C SER A 129 3.51 41.11 -6.99
N GLN A 130 2.67 40.18 -7.44
CA GLN A 130 1.34 40.45 -7.99
C GLN A 130 0.29 40.67 -6.89
N ILE A 131 0.59 40.32 -5.63
CA ILE A 131 -0.33 40.42 -4.50
C ILE A 131 0.00 41.69 -3.68
N GLN A 132 -1.01 42.52 -3.41
CA GLN A 132 -0.95 43.72 -2.58
C GLN A 132 -1.97 43.63 -1.42
N GLY A 133 -1.82 44.40 -0.34
CA GLY A 133 -2.87 44.55 0.70
C GLY A 133 -2.89 43.54 1.87
N VAL A 134 -1.80 42.84 2.13
CA VAL A 134 -1.76 41.80 3.16
C VAL A 134 -1.88 42.38 4.58
N ALA A 135 -2.54 41.65 5.49
CA ALA A 135 -2.97 42.09 6.83
C ALA A 135 -1.85 42.70 7.69
N SER A 136 -2.20 43.74 8.48
CA SER A 136 -1.26 44.50 9.33
C SER A 136 -0.74 43.74 10.55
N SER A 137 -1.26 42.54 10.84
CA SER A 137 -0.90 41.72 12.01
C SER A 137 0.19 40.66 11.75
N VAL A 138 0.68 40.54 10.50
CA VAL A 138 1.70 39.56 10.09
C VAL A 138 2.79 40.27 9.27
N GLU A 139 4.05 39.83 9.37
CA GLU A 139 5.13 40.35 8.52
C GLU A 139 4.90 39.94 7.06
N THR A 140 5.01 40.88 6.12
CA THR A 140 4.66 40.69 4.71
C THR A 140 5.80 41.04 3.77
N PHE A 141 6.11 40.14 2.82
CA PHE A 141 7.23 40.29 1.90
C PHE A 141 6.87 39.90 0.48
N SER A 142 7.47 40.55 -0.51
CA SER A 142 7.32 40.18 -1.92
C SER A 142 8.50 39.33 -2.41
N ALA A 143 8.22 38.17 -3.02
CA ALA A 143 9.21 37.31 -3.63
C ALA A 143 8.68 36.57 -4.87
N SER A 144 9.56 36.18 -5.79
CA SER A 144 9.22 35.32 -6.92
C SER A 144 9.85 33.95 -6.72
N LEU A 145 9.02 32.98 -6.32
CA LEU A 145 9.39 31.58 -6.16
C LEU A 145 8.55 30.73 -7.12
N ASP A 146 9.22 29.90 -7.91
CA ASP A 146 8.60 28.86 -8.73
C ASP A 146 8.64 27.52 -7.99
N LEU A 147 7.85 27.44 -6.91
CA LEU A 147 7.76 26.25 -6.07
C LEU A 147 6.33 25.70 -6.15
N PRO A 148 6.13 24.39 -6.39
CA PRO A 148 4.83 23.74 -6.27
C PRO A 148 4.17 23.99 -4.91
N THR A 149 2.85 23.92 -4.87
CA THR A 149 2.07 23.91 -3.63
C THR A 149 2.57 22.84 -2.65
N GLY A 150 2.44 23.09 -1.35
CA GLY A 150 2.69 22.09 -0.30
C GLY A 150 3.68 22.53 0.78
N PRO A 151 4.09 21.60 1.66
CA PRO A 151 4.95 21.86 2.81
C PRO A 151 6.45 21.90 2.44
N TYR A 152 7.16 22.84 3.05
CA TYR A 152 8.58 23.08 2.90
C TYR A 152 9.21 23.46 4.24
N PHE A 153 10.53 23.54 4.26
CA PHE A 153 11.30 24.16 5.34
C PHE A 153 12.10 25.33 4.79
N ILE A 154 12.12 26.44 5.51
CA ILE A 154 12.92 27.61 5.16
C ILE A 154 13.99 27.86 6.22
N SER A 155 15.22 28.07 5.80
CA SER A 155 16.30 28.47 6.70
C SER A 155 16.25 29.96 6.95
N VAL A 156 16.09 30.38 8.21
CA VAL A 156 16.11 31.81 8.57
C VAL A 156 17.50 32.43 8.42
N ARG A 157 18.56 31.61 8.53
CA ARG A 157 19.96 32.07 8.40
C ARG A 157 20.40 32.22 6.96
N SER A 158 20.05 31.26 6.11
CA SER A 158 20.50 31.24 4.70
C SER A 158 19.44 31.69 3.71
N GLY A 159 18.16 31.62 4.06
CA GLY A 159 17.05 31.91 3.15
C GLY A 159 16.67 30.76 2.24
N ASN A 160 17.45 29.67 2.25
CA ASN A 160 17.20 28.50 1.42
C ASN A 160 15.92 27.78 1.85
N ILE A 161 15.18 27.31 0.84
CA ILE A 161 13.94 26.54 0.99
C ILE A 161 14.23 25.10 0.60
N TYR A 162 13.72 24.15 1.38
CA TYR A 162 13.94 22.72 1.22
C TYR A 162 12.59 21.99 1.22
N LYS A 163 12.45 20.95 0.40
CA LYS A 163 11.26 20.08 0.43
C LYS A 163 11.14 19.40 1.80
N ALA A 164 9.92 19.28 2.29
CA ALA A 164 9.60 18.50 3.48
C ALA A 164 9.42 17.02 3.12
N TYR A 165 10.18 16.15 3.77
CA TYR A 165 9.98 14.70 3.70
C TYR A 165 9.53 14.19 5.06
N ARG A 166 8.39 13.50 5.12
CA ARG A 166 8.04 12.73 6.32
C ARG A 166 8.89 11.47 6.34
N LEU A 167 9.41 11.12 7.51
CA LEU A 167 10.11 9.86 7.72
C LEU A 167 9.14 8.79 8.22
N TYR A 168 9.01 7.71 7.47
CA TYR A 168 8.30 6.49 7.90
C TYR A 168 9.30 5.41 8.29
N ASP A 169 8.92 4.59 9.28
CA ASP A 169 9.69 3.42 9.69
C ASP A 169 9.32 2.20 8.82
N ASP A 170 10.33 1.58 8.21
CA ASP A 170 10.23 0.32 7.48
C ASP A 170 10.27 -0.89 8.44
N ASN A 171 9.19 -1.09 9.21
CA ASN A 171 9.08 -2.16 10.21
C ASN A 171 9.13 -3.58 9.60
N ASN A 172 8.74 -3.74 8.34
CA ASN A 172 8.77 -5.01 7.63
C ASN A 172 10.09 -5.28 6.91
N LEU A 173 11.08 -4.38 7.02
CA LEU A 173 12.37 -4.48 6.33
C LEU A 173 12.21 -4.67 4.80
N ALA A 174 11.16 -4.09 4.21
CA ALA A 174 10.85 -4.20 2.80
C ALA A 174 11.86 -3.43 1.93
N PHE A 175 12.52 -2.41 2.49
CA PHE A 175 13.49 -1.58 1.80
C PHE A 175 14.94 -1.98 2.13
N VAL A 176 15.76 -1.98 1.08
CA VAL A 176 17.23 -2.03 1.19
C VAL A 176 17.74 -0.63 1.58
N GLN A 177 17.18 0.41 0.97
CA GLN A 177 17.49 1.81 1.27
C GLN A 177 16.33 2.74 0.86
N GLY A 178 16.07 3.76 1.68
CA GLY A 178 15.29 4.94 1.28
C GLY A 178 16.12 5.87 0.40
N VAL A 179 15.46 6.59 -0.50
CA VAL A 179 16.14 7.50 -1.45
C VAL A 179 15.39 8.82 -1.57
N ILE A 180 16.10 9.86 -1.97
CA ILE A 180 15.55 11.17 -2.31
C ILE A 180 16.12 11.62 -3.66
N SER A 181 15.37 12.46 -4.36
CA SER A 181 15.81 13.14 -5.58
C SER A 181 17.04 14.00 -5.30
N ASP A 182 18.00 14.02 -6.21
CA ASP A 182 19.12 14.97 -6.20
C ASP A 182 18.79 16.31 -6.87
N GLU A 183 17.54 16.48 -7.32
CA GLU A 183 17.01 17.61 -8.09
C GLU A 183 17.75 17.87 -9.42
N ALA A 184 18.60 16.93 -9.87
CA ALA A 184 19.40 16.95 -11.09
C ALA A 184 19.17 15.68 -11.97
N GLY A 185 18.01 15.04 -11.80
CA GLY A 185 17.59 13.86 -12.56
C GLY A 185 18.22 12.54 -12.08
N GLY A 186 18.83 12.51 -10.91
CA GLY A 186 19.30 11.32 -10.22
C GLY A 186 18.75 11.23 -8.80
N PHE A 187 19.34 10.32 -8.01
CA PHE A 187 18.94 10.05 -6.64
C PHE A 187 20.14 9.92 -5.73
N THR A 188 19.91 10.20 -4.45
CA THR A 188 20.86 9.91 -3.37
C THR A 188 20.18 9.04 -2.31
N SER A 189 20.96 8.16 -1.69
CA SER A 189 20.54 7.41 -0.51
C SER A 189 20.19 8.40 0.60
N LEU A 190 19.15 8.10 1.37
CA LEU A 190 18.75 8.91 2.53
C LEU A 190 19.84 8.84 3.63
N PRO A 191 20.50 9.95 4.00
CA PRO A 191 21.54 9.96 5.03
C PRO A 191 20.95 10.15 6.44
N ALA A 192 19.79 9.54 6.72
CA ALA A 192 19.05 9.76 7.96
C ALA A 192 18.51 8.45 8.53
N VAL A 193 18.55 8.34 9.86
CA VAL A 193 17.95 7.26 10.65
C VAL A 193 17.19 7.86 11.82
N THR A 194 16.03 7.30 12.12
CA THR A 194 15.24 7.59 13.32
C THR A 194 15.82 6.84 14.52
N GLU A 195 15.25 7.06 15.71
CA GLU A 195 15.65 6.35 16.94
C GLU A 195 15.23 4.86 16.96
N ASN A 196 14.36 4.44 16.04
CA ASN A 196 13.90 3.07 15.92
C ASN A 196 14.96 2.18 15.26
N VAL A 197 15.81 1.56 16.08
CA VAL A 197 16.88 0.66 15.62
C VAL A 197 16.41 -0.58 14.86
N MET A 198 15.13 -0.94 14.98
CA MET A 198 14.55 -2.11 14.31
C MET A 198 14.08 -1.79 12.89
N ALA A 199 13.97 -0.52 12.52
CA ALA A 199 13.45 -0.08 11.23
C ALA A 199 14.45 0.81 10.49
N LYS A 200 14.33 0.84 9.16
CA LYS A 200 14.99 1.87 8.34
C LYS A 200 14.03 3.03 8.16
N SER A 201 14.55 4.25 8.07
CA SER A 201 13.73 5.41 7.72
C SER A 201 13.56 5.51 6.20
N ILE A 202 12.34 5.80 5.76
CA ILE A 202 12.00 6.08 4.36
C ILE A 202 11.50 7.52 4.29
N ALA A 203 12.17 8.33 3.48
CA ALA A 203 11.79 9.72 3.25
C ALA A 203 10.71 9.79 2.18
N VAL A 204 9.58 10.38 2.54
CA VAL A 204 8.38 10.40 1.73
C VAL A 204 7.96 11.86 1.49
N PRO A 205 7.95 12.33 0.23
CA PRO A 205 7.63 13.72 -0.09
C PRO A 205 6.12 13.95 -0.14
N SER A 206 5.70 15.20 0.10
CA SER A 206 4.29 15.59 0.03
C SER A 206 3.69 15.34 -1.36
N ARG A 207 2.44 14.85 -1.39
CA ARG A 207 1.64 14.70 -2.61
C ARG A 207 1.20 16.04 -3.20
N LEU A 208 1.12 17.08 -2.36
CA LEU A 208 0.67 18.42 -2.78
C LEU A 208 1.61 19.08 -3.80
N HIS A 209 2.86 18.63 -3.86
CA HIS A 209 3.83 19.10 -4.84
C HIS A 209 3.50 18.66 -6.28
N TYR A 210 2.54 17.75 -6.45
CA TYR A 210 2.26 17.10 -7.71
C TYR A 210 0.80 17.30 -8.10
N THR A 211 0.55 17.58 -9.37
CA THR A 211 -0.79 17.66 -9.95
C THR A 211 -0.81 16.76 -11.17
N ALA A 212 -1.76 15.83 -11.22
CA ALA A 212 -1.91 14.93 -12.35
C ALA A 212 -2.36 15.69 -13.59
N THR A 213 -1.67 15.50 -14.70
CA THR A 213 -2.03 16.03 -16.03
C THR A 213 -2.14 14.88 -17.02
N GLN A 214 -2.52 15.17 -18.26
CA GLN A 214 -2.53 14.17 -19.33
C GLN A 214 -1.12 13.60 -19.60
N GLU A 215 -0.09 14.44 -19.53
CA GLU A 215 1.32 14.07 -19.73
C GLU A 215 1.92 13.38 -18.52
N LYS A 216 1.46 13.73 -17.31
CA LYS A 216 1.90 13.14 -16.03
C LYS A 216 0.73 12.49 -15.30
N PRO A 217 0.14 11.41 -15.84
CA PRO A 217 -1.06 10.80 -15.27
C PRO A 217 -0.80 10.14 -13.91
N LEU A 218 0.47 9.89 -13.56
CA LEU A 218 0.91 9.24 -12.32
C LEU A 218 1.51 10.23 -11.31
N ALA A 219 1.36 11.54 -11.55
CA ALA A 219 1.91 12.58 -10.68
C ALA A 219 1.52 12.37 -9.21
N GLY A 220 2.52 12.31 -8.33
CA GLY A 220 2.35 12.19 -6.88
C GLY A 220 2.14 10.77 -6.36
N LEU A 221 1.99 9.77 -7.24
CA LEU A 221 2.01 8.36 -6.82
C LEU A 221 3.43 7.98 -6.38
N ARG A 222 3.55 7.44 -5.18
CA ARG A 222 4.83 7.02 -4.60
C ARG A 222 5.10 5.58 -4.93
N PHE A 223 6.33 5.28 -5.34
CA PHE A 223 6.72 3.92 -5.67
C PHE A 223 8.09 3.51 -5.15
N GLY A 224 8.23 2.23 -4.84
CA GLY A 224 9.50 1.58 -4.58
C GLY A 224 9.86 0.64 -5.72
N VAL A 225 11.14 0.32 -5.87
CA VAL A 225 11.62 -0.56 -6.94
C VAL A 225 12.52 -1.66 -6.41
N LYS A 226 12.28 -2.90 -6.84
CA LYS A 226 13.12 -4.06 -6.54
C LYS A 226 14.60 -3.77 -6.81
N ASP A 227 15.48 -4.24 -5.94
CA ASP A 227 16.90 -3.94 -5.98
C ASP A 227 17.70 -4.75 -7.02
N ILE A 228 17.16 -4.86 -8.22
CA ILE A 228 17.83 -5.32 -9.45
C ILE A 228 17.77 -4.27 -10.57
N PHE A 229 16.87 -3.29 -10.46
CA PHE A 229 16.75 -2.18 -11.40
C PHE A 229 17.77 -1.10 -11.05
N HIS A 230 18.54 -0.65 -12.03
CA HIS A 230 19.49 0.44 -11.83
C HIS A 230 18.75 1.78 -11.77
N VAL A 231 19.24 2.67 -10.91
CA VAL A 231 18.74 4.03 -10.71
C VAL A 231 19.95 4.94 -10.59
N LYS A 232 20.00 5.99 -11.40
CA LYS A 232 21.12 6.93 -11.46
C LYS A 232 21.41 7.53 -10.07
N GLY A 233 22.67 7.51 -9.65
CA GLY A 233 23.16 8.13 -8.42
C GLY A 233 23.18 7.21 -7.18
N ILE A 234 22.50 6.08 -7.22
CA ILE A 234 22.47 5.08 -6.14
C ILE A 234 22.96 3.71 -6.60
N ALA A 235 23.41 2.89 -5.65
CA ALA A 235 23.86 1.54 -5.94
C ALA A 235 22.70 0.54 -6.06
N THR A 236 22.96 -0.58 -6.74
CA THR A 236 22.07 -1.74 -6.84
C THR A 236 22.82 -2.95 -6.30
N SER A 237 22.28 -3.64 -5.30
CA SER A 237 22.97 -4.78 -4.68
C SER A 237 22.62 -6.12 -5.32
N GLY A 238 21.45 -6.26 -5.93
CA GLY A 238 20.95 -7.57 -6.35
C GLY A 238 20.76 -8.54 -5.18
N GLY A 239 20.66 -8.05 -3.93
CA GLY A 239 20.66 -8.90 -2.74
C GLY A 239 22.02 -9.53 -2.41
N ASN A 240 23.13 -8.96 -2.92
CA ASN A 240 24.49 -9.47 -2.70
C ASN A 240 25.44 -8.35 -2.25
N ARG A 241 26.17 -8.58 -1.16
CA ARG A 241 27.10 -7.59 -0.59
C ARG A 241 28.32 -7.36 -1.47
N ALA A 242 28.89 -8.43 -2.03
CA ALA A 242 30.08 -8.34 -2.87
C ALA A 242 29.79 -7.57 -4.17
N TYR A 243 28.63 -7.80 -4.79
CA TYR A 243 28.16 -7.08 -5.97
C TYR A 243 27.99 -5.58 -5.67
N PHE A 244 27.36 -5.24 -4.55
CA PHE A 244 27.17 -3.85 -4.11
C PHE A 244 28.50 -3.08 -4.01
N TYR A 245 29.51 -3.65 -3.34
CA TYR A 245 30.81 -2.99 -3.16
C TYR A 245 31.69 -3.01 -4.41
N LEU A 246 31.48 -3.97 -5.31
CA LEU A 246 32.22 -4.06 -6.56
C LEU A 246 31.79 -2.97 -7.55
N TYR A 247 30.48 -2.81 -7.78
CA TYR A 247 29.96 -1.93 -8.83
C TYR A 247 29.50 -0.54 -8.34
N GLY A 248 29.12 -0.39 -7.06
CA GLY A 248 28.77 0.90 -6.49
C GLY A 248 27.59 1.62 -7.18
N ARG A 249 27.67 2.95 -7.24
CA ARG A 249 26.61 3.83 -7.77
C ARG A 249 26.42 3.66 -9.28
N GLN A 250 25.16 3.63 -9.71
CA GLN A 250 24.80 3.47 -11.11
C GLN A 250 24.74 4.83 -11.84
N ASN A 251 25.14 4.83 -13.11
CA ASN A 251 25.14 6.03 -13.97
C ASN A 251 23.81 6.24 -14.73
N HIS A 252 23.00 5.19 -14.81
CA HIS A 252 21.75 5.19 -15.59
C HIS A 252 20.60 4.69 -14.74
N THR A 253 19.42 5.26 -14.98
CA THR A 253 18.14 4.73 -14.51
C THR A 253 17.60 3.79 -15.59
N ALA A 254 17.14 2.60 -15.19
CA ALA A 254 16.55 1.64 -16.11
C ALA A 254 15.38 2.31 -16.87
N PRO A 255 15.25 2.15 -18.20
CA PRO A 255 14.22 2.85 -18.97
C PRO A 255 12.79 2.60 -18.49
N SER A 256 12.52 1.39 -17.99
CA SER A 256 11.25 1.04 -17.34
C SER A 256 10.97 1.91 -16.12
N ILE A 257 11.97 2.20 -15.29
CA ILE A 257 11.83 3.07 -14.10
C ILE A 257 11.79 4.54 -14.49
N GLN A 258 12.63 4.96 -15.45
CA GLN A 258 12.63 6.34 -15.95
C GLN A 258 11.26 6.74 -16.49
N ARG A 259 10.59 5.84 -17.22
CA ARG A 259 9.24 6.08 -17.74
C ARG A 259 8.22 6.38 -16.64
N LEU A 260 8.27 5.70 -15.49
CA LEU A 260 7.38 6.01 -14.36
C LEU A 260 7.64 7.41 -13.80
N ILE A 261 8.92 7.77 -13.67
CA ILE A 261 9.34 9.10 -13.21
C ILE A 261 8.87 10.18 -14.18
N ASP A 262 9.02 9.95 -15.49
CA ASP A 262 8.58 10.87 -16.54
C ASP A 262 7.06 11.07 -16.53
N LEU A 263 6.30 10.02 -16.23
CA LEU A 263 4.84 10.04 -16.02
C LEU A 263 4.42 10.69 -14.68
N GLY A 264 5.38 11.15 -13.86
CA GLY A 264 5.16 11.89 -12.62
C GLY A 264 5.19 11.07 -11.33
N ALA A 265 5.42 9.75 -11.41
CA ALA A 265 5.53 8.93 -10.20
C ALA A 265 6.83 9.23 -9.44
N VAL A 266 6.80 9.06 -8.12
CA VAL A 266 7.87 9.50 -7.21
C VAL A 266 8.54 8.29 -6.57
N LEU A 267 9.82 8.08 -6.88
CA LEU A 267 10.61 7.00 -6.30
C LEU A 267 10.99 7.32 -4.85
N VAL A 268 10.71 6.40 -3.91
CA VAL A 268 11.00 6.56 -2.48
C VAL A 268 12.05 5.58 -1.93
N GLY A 269 12.36 4.49 -2.67
CA GLY A 269 13.42 3.58 -2.23
C GLY A 269 13.68 2.35 -3.11
N LYS A 270 14.80 1.68 -2.83
CA LYS A 270 15.12 0.35 -3.37
C LYS A 270 14.61 -0.71 -2.40
N MET A 271 13.93 -1.72 -2.93
CA MET A 271 13.22 -2.74 -2.15
C MET A 271 13.88 -4.11 -2.27
N GLY A 272 13.81 -4.90 -1.19
CA GLY A 272 14.50 -6.18 -1.05
C GLY A 272 14.17 -7.18 -2.17
N THR A 273 15.18 -7.95 -2.58
CA THR A 273 15.07 -9.02 -3.56
C THR A 273 15.76 -10.26 -3.04
N VAL A 274 15.24 -11.44 -3.39
CA VAL A 274 16.06 -12.65 -3.36
C VAL A 274 17.28 -12.43 -4.25
N GLN A 275 18.43 -12.97 -3.84
CA GLN A 275 19.70 -12.71 -4.50
C GLN A 275 19.64 -13.01 -6.02
N PHE A 276 19.92 -11.99 -6.81
CA PHE A 276 19.83 -11.96 -8.28
C PHE A 276 18.51 -12.49 -8.83
N ALA A 277 17.41 -12.16 -8.16
CA ALA A 277 16.05 -12.56 -8.54
C ALA A 277 15.77 -14.09 -8.58
N ASN A 278 16.58 -14.91 -7.88
CA ASN A 278 16.41 -16.36 -7.79
C ASN A 278 15.22 -16.77 -6.88
N GLY A 279 15.29 -17.91 -6.21
CA GLY A 279 14.27 -18.34 -5.25
C GLY A 279 14.93 -18.93 -4.01
N ASP A 280 14.66 -18.29 -2.88
CA ASP A 280 15.26 -18.51 -1.57
C ASP A 280 14.16 -18.58 -0.52
N ARG A 281 14.40 -19.32 0.56
CA ARG A 281 13.56 -19.37 1.76
C ARG A 281 14.15 -18.50 2.88
N PRO A 282 13.35 -17.70 3.61
CA PRO A 282 13.84 -16.71 4.57
C PRO A 282 14.91 -17.20 5.56
N THR A 283 14.72 -18.35 6.19
CA THR A 283 15.64 -18.85 7.23
C THR A 283 16.77 -19.72 6.69
N ALA A 284 16.62 -20.30 5.49
CA ALA A 284 17.59 -21.25 4.94
C ALA A 284 18.61 -20.60 3.99
N ASP A 285 18.19 -19.61 3.21
CA ASP A 285 18.95 -19.17 2.04
C ASP A 285 19.39 -17.70 2.10
N TRP A 286 18.69 -16.84 2.86
CA TRP A 286 18.99 -15.41 2.97
C TRP A 286 20.14 -15.13 3.95
N VAL A 287 21.37 -15.09 3.42
CA VAL A 287 22.59 -14.89 4.22
C VAL A 287 23.10 -13.45 4.16
N ASP A 288 23.24 -12.87 2.97
CA ASP A 288 23.80 -11.53 2.78
C ASP A 288 22.89 -10.41 3.32
N MET A 289 21.58 -10.60 3.23
CA MET A 289 20.53 -9.66 3.58
C MET A 289 19.45 -10.40 4.36
N HIS A 290 18.74 -9.71 5.25
CA HIS A 290 17.59 -10.31 5.93
C HIS A 290 16.35 -10.29 5.04
N ALA A 291 15.60 -11.40 5.01
CA ALA A 291 14.35 -11.47 4.26
C ALA A 291 13.29 -10.51 4.87
N PRO A 292 12.58 -9.71 4.04
CA PRO A 292 11.45 -8.90 4.49
C PRO A 292 10.39 -9.71 5.26
N PHE A 293 9.65 -9.07 6.16
CA PHE A 293 8.57 -9.70 6.92
C PHE A 293 7.24 -9.60 6.17
N ASN A 294 6.50 -10.71 6.11
CA ASN A 294 5.14 -10.72 5.58
C ASN A 294 4.19 -10.02 6.58
N PRO A 295 3.52 -8.91 6.23
CA PRO A 295 2.56 -8.22 7.09
C PRO A 295 1.25 -8.97 7.36
N ARG A 296 1.00 -10.12 6.71
CA ARG A 296 -0.23 -10.91 6.88
C ARG A 296 -0.12 -11.91 8.00
N GLY A 297 -1.28 -12.36 8.48
CA GLY A 297 -1.39 -13.27 9.62
C GLY A 297 -0.68 -12.70 10.84
N ASP A 298 0.23 -13.48 11.41
CA ASP A 298 0.99 -13.16 12.62
C ASP A 298 2.27 -12.34 12.38
N GLY A 299 2.57 -11.95 11.14
CA GLY A 299 3.81 -11.27 10.79
C GLY A 299 5.00 -12.20 10.48
N TYR A 300 4.84 -13.52 10.65
CA TYR A 300 5.90 -14.53 10.52
C TYR A 300 5.67 -15.53 9.38
N GLN A 301 4.80 -15.20 8.43
CA GLN A 301 4.67 -15.97 7.20
C GLN A 301 5.83 -15.73 6.22
N ASP A 302 6.06 -16.67 5.31
CA ASP A 302 6.96 -16.53 4.17
C ASP A 302 6.39 -15.43 3.25
N PRO A 303 7.15 -14.37 2.96
CA PRO A 303 6.69 -13.29 2.09
C PRO A 303 6.71 -13.67 0.59
N SER A 304 7.22 -14.85 0.24
CA SER A 304 7.54 -15.29 -1.12
C SER A 304 8.59 -14.42 -1.81
N GLY A 305 8.94 -14.74 -3.06
CA GLY A 305 9.98 -14.05 -3.80
C GLY A 305 9.99 -14.35 -5.30
N SER A 306 10.88 -13.72 -6.07
CA SER A 306 11.99 -12.87 -5.60
C SER A 306 11.67 -11.40 -5.39
N SER A 307 10.51 -10.90 -5.80
CA SER A 307 10.10 -9.50 -5.54
C SER A 307 9.55 -9.33 -4.12
N THR A 308 10.31 -9.82 -3.14
CA THR A 308 9.92 -9.98 -1.74
C THR A 308 9.66 -8.64 -1.05
N GLY A 309 10.58 -7.69 -1.17
CA GLY A 309 10.42 -6.34 -0.63
C GLY A 309 9.25 -5.59 -1.26
N PRO A 310 9.15 -5.50 -2.61
CA PRO A 310 8.00 -4.93 -3.28
C PRO A 310 6.64 -5.47 -2.81
N GLY A 311 6.49 -6.79 -2.72
CA GLY A 311 5.26 -7.42 -2.26
C GLY A 311 4.95 -7.07 -0.79
N ALA A 312 5.91 -7.32 0.11
CA ALA A 312 5.74 -7.05 1.54
C ALA A 312 5.47 -5.56 1.83
N GLY A 313 6.16 -4.65 1.14
CA GLY A 313 5.98 -3.22 1.32
C GLY A 313 4.60 -2.72 0.89
N ILE A 314 4.06 -3.21 -0.24
CA ILE A 314 2.69 -2.87 -0.64
C ILE A 314 1.65 -3.48 0.29
N GLY A 315 1.93 -4.69 0.80
CA GLY A 315 1.10 -5.33 1.81
C GLY A 315 1.12 -4.65 3.19
N ALA A 316 2.11 -3.80 3.49
CA ALA A 316 2.34 -3.21 4.81
C ALA A 316 2.09 -1.69 4.88
N TYR A 317 2.36 -0.95 3.81
CA TYR A 317 2.49 0.51 3.87
C TYR A 317 1.45 1.25 3.02
N GLU A 318 0.48 1.89 3.67
CA GLU A 318 -0.56 2.69 3.00
C GLU A 318 0.00 3.89 2.22
N TRP A 319 1.08 4.48 2.70
CA TRP A 319 1.72 5.63 2.06
C TRP A 319 2.46 5.28 0.76
N LEU A 320 2.66 3.99 0.46
CA LEU A 320 3.32 3.48 -0.75
C LEU A 320 2.26 3.02 -1.77
N ASP A 321 2.15 3.69 -2.91
CA ASP A 321 1.02 3.48 -3.84
C ASP A 321 1.24 2.28 -4.80
N LEU A 322 2.47 2.08 -5.26
CA LEU A 322 2.85 0.94 -6.12
C LEU A 322 4.29 0.49 -5.87
N ALA A 323 4.62 -0.75 -6.21
CA ALA A 323 6.00 -1.24 -6.14
C ALA A 323 6.35 -2.05 -7.37
N VAL A 324 7.49 -1.74 -7.98
CA VAL A 324 7.98 -2.41 -9.18
C VAL A 324 8.83 -3.61 -8.81
N GLY A 325 8.61 -4.73 -9.49
CA GLY A 325 9.44 -5.92 -9.39
C GLY A 325 9.65 -6.59 -10.74
N SER A 326 10.10 -7.84 -10.70
CA SER A 326 10.28 -8.66 -11.91
C SER A 326 9.67 -10.05 -11.73
N ASP A 327 9.24 -10.64 -12.84
CA ASP A 327 8.76 -12.01 -12.91
C ASP A 327 9.50 -12.79 -14.01
N THR A 328 10.28 -13.79 -13.60
CA THR A 328 10.92 -14.76 -14.50
C THR A 328 10.24 -16.11 -14.44
N GLY A 329 9.75 -16.51 -13.27
CA GLY A 329 9.11 -17.79 -13.00
C GLY A 329 7.86 -17.71 -12.12
N GLY A 330 7.45 -16.53 -11.66
CA GLY A 330 6.45 -16.35 -10.60
C GLY A 330 6.83 -15.31 -9.54
N SER A 331 7.91 -14.55 -9.75
CA SER A 331 8.46 -13.63 -8.75
C SER A 331 7.62 -12.38 -8.48
N MET A 332 6.58 -12.12 -9.28
CA MET A 332 5.53 -11.15 -8.94
C MET A 332 4.30 -11.87 -8.38
N ARG A 333 3.88 -12.94 -9.02
CA ARG A 333 2.65 -13.67 -8.69
C ARG A 333 2.71 -14.35 -7.32
N GLY A 334 3.87 -14.92 -6.96
CA GLY A 334 4.15 -15.52 -5.66
C GLY A 334 3.92 -14.54 -4.50
N PRO A 335 4.65 -13.41 -4.46
CA PRO A 335 4.42 -12.38 -3.46
C PRO A 335 3.00 -11.79 -3.52
N ALA A 336 2.40 -11.57 -4.69
CA ALA A 336 1.01 -11.10 -4.78
C ALA A 336 0.05 -12.04 -4.03
N GLY A 337 0.23 -13.33 -4.24
CA GLY A 337 -0.53 -14.40 -3.59
C GLY A 337 -0.39 -14.41 -2.06
N GLN A 338 0.84 -14.33 -1.56
CA GLN A 338 1.12 -14.40 -0.11
C GLN A 338 0.77 -13.12 0.63
N GLN A 339 0.79 -11.98 -0.07
CA GLN A 339 0.49 -10.67 0.51
C GLN A 339 -0.97 -10.25 0.29
N GLY A 340 -1.74 -11.00 -0.52
CA GLY A 340 -3.13 -10.67 -0.81
C GLY A 340 -3.27 -9.32 -1.50
N ILE A 341 -2.45 -9.07 -2.52
CA ILE A 341 -2.43 -7.80 -3.28
C ILE A 341 -2.45 -8.07 -4.78
N PHE A 342 -2.72 -7.04 -5.57
CA PHE A 342 -2.67 -7.14 -7.02
C PHE A 342 -1.21 -7.19 -7.48
N GLY A 343 -0.84 -8.16 -8.30
CA GLY A 343 0.50 -8.22 -8.89
C GLY A 343 0.55 -9.01 -10.18
N ASN A 344 1.25 -8.47 -11.18
CA ASN A 344 1.21 -9.02 -12.53
C ASN A 344 2.58 -9.43 -13.08
N ARG A 345 2.54 -10.42 -13.97
CA ARG A 345 3.53 -10.67 -15.02
C ARG A 345 2.90 -10.16 -16.32
N PRO A 346 3.42 -9.11 -16.98
CA PRO A 346 2.91 -8.71 -18.28
C PRO A 346 3.37 -9.66 -19.38
N SER A 347 2.89 -9.46 -20.60
CA SER A 347 3.43 -10.13 -21.78
C SER A 347 4.94 -9.93 -21.88
N THR A 348 5.68 -10.97 -22.30
CA THR A 348 7.12 -10.83 -22.53
C THR A 348 7.37 -9.78 -23.62
N GLY A 349 8.22 -8.80 -23.29
CA GLY A 349 8.53 -7.65 -24.14
C GLY A 349 7.64 -6.41 -23.92
N ALA A 350 6.77 -6.40 -22.90
CA ALA A 350 5.89 -5.26 -22.60
C ALA A 350 6.63 -3.93 -22.30
N ILE A 351 7.85 -4.02 -21.78
CA ILE A 351 8.69 -2.86 -21.45
C ILE A 351 10.17 -3.27 -21.44
N SER A 352 11.07 -2.31 -21.71
CA SER A 352 12.51 -2.57 -21.70
C SER A 352 13.02 -2.95 -20.29
N LEU A 353 13.92 -3.94 -20.27
CA LEU A 353 14.67 -4.40 -19.11
C LEU A 353 16.17 -4.04 -19.21
N ASP A 354 16.53 -3.06 -20.04
CA ASP A 354 17.88 -2.53 -20.07
C ASP A 354 18.24 -1.96 -18.69
N HIS A 355 19.50 -2.18 -18.27
CA HIS A 355 19.99 -1.82 -16.93
C HIS A 355 19.19 -2.45 -15.77
N VAL A 356 18.72 -3.68 -15.98
CA VAL A 356 18.19 -4.57 -14.93
C VAL A 356 19.09 -5.80 -14.85
N ILE A 357 19.44 -6.24 -13.63
CA ILE A 357 20.21 -7.49 -13.46
C ILE A 357 19.38 -8.66 -14.01
N PRO A 358 19.85 -9.41 -15.02
CA PRO A 358 19.06 -10.45 -15.67
C PRO A 358 19.03 -11.75 -14.85
N LEU A 359 17.95 -12.51 -15.02
CA LEU A 359 17.90 -13.94 -14.66
C LEU A 359 17.78 -14.79 -15.92
N SER A 360 16.84 -14.47 -16.81
CA SER A 360 16.69 -15.11 -18.12
C SER A 360 15.97 -14.15 -19.08
N PRO A 361 16.67 -13.50 -20.01
CA PRO A 361 16.03 -12.57 -20.97
C PRO A 361 14.90 -13.20 -21.80
N VAL A 362 14.88 -14.53 -21.94
CA VAL A 362 13.82 -15.27 -22.65
C VAL A 362 12.47 -15.15 -21.93
N SER A 363 12.47 -14.95 -20.61
CA SER A 363 11.27 -14.96 -19.78
C SER A 363 11.16 -13.83 -18.76
N ASP A 364 12.18 -13.01 -18.58
CA ASP A 364 12.16 -11.86 -17.67
C ASP A 364 11.10 -10.82 -18.11
N THR A 365 10.38 -10.29 -17.12
CA THR A 365 9.40 -9.22 -17.30
C THR A 365 9.44 -8.27 -16.10
N ALA A 366 9.09 -6.99 -16.30
CA ALA A 366 8.87 -6.04 -15.20
C ALA A 366 7.37 -5.95 -14.90
N GLY A 367 6.98 -6.17 -13.65
CA GLY A 367 5.60 -6.04 -13.20
C GLY A 367 5.49 -5.04 -12.06
N MET A 368 4.27 -4.78 -11.60
CA MET A 368 4.06 -4.01 -10.37
C MET A 368 3.05 -4.65 -9.42
N PHE A 369 3.14 -4.21 -8.17
CA PHE A 369 2.18 -4.46 -7.12
C PHE A 369 1.35 -3.21 -6.82
N ALA A 370 0.08 -3.40 -6.48
CA ALA A 370 -0.80 -2.35 -5.98
C ALA A 370 -1.88 -2.95 -5.04
N ARG A 371 -2.56 -2.08 -4.29
CA ARG A 371 -3.69 -2.46 -3.42
C ARG A 371 -5.06 -2.32 -4.06
N SER A 372 -5.18 -1.65 -5.20
CA SER A 372 -6.45 -1.48 -5.93
C SER A 372 -6.29 -1.92 -7.38
N GLY A 373 -7.31 -2.60 -7.90
CA GLY A 373 -7.41 -2.98 -9.30
C GLY A 373 -7.50 -1.77 -10.24
N SER A 374 -8.21 -0.72 -9.85
CA SER A 374 -8.32 0.54 -10.60
C SER A 374 -6.99 1.29 -10.66
N LEU A 375 -6.25 1.37 -9.54
CA LEU A 375 -4.91 1.95 -9.54
C LEU A 375 -3.94 1.10 -10.39
N TRP A 376 -3.98 -0.23 -10.20
CA TRP A 376 -3.17 -1.17 -10.98
C TRP A 376 -3.44 -1.03 -12.48
N ALA A 377 -4.71 -0.95 -12.89
CA ALA A 377 -5.10 -0.77 -14.27
C ALA A 377 -4.62 0.56 -14.86
N LYS A 378 -4.84 1.67 -14.12
CA LYS A 378 -4.36 3.00 -14.52
C LYS A 378 -2.86 3.02 -14.79
N VAL A 379 -2.07 2.44 -13.89
CA VAL A 379 -0.61 2.37 -14.05
C VAL A 379 -0.25 1.43 -15.21
N THR A 380 -0.95 0.30 -15.38
CA THR A 380 -0.69 -0.67 -16.47
C THR A 380 -0.86 -0.02 -17.84
N GLN A 381 -1.95 0.74 -18.01
CA GLN A 381 -2.29 1.43 -19.25
C GLN A 381 -1.30 2.57 -19.58
N ALA A 382 -0.77 3.25 -18.57
CA ALA A 382 0.19 4.34 -18.77
C ALA A 382 1.62 3.82 -18.96
N TRP A 383 2.02 2.82 -18.17
CA TRP A 383 3.40 2.37 -18.07
C TRP A 383 3.82 1.49 -19.25
N TYR A 384 2.96 0.60 -19.74
CA TYR A 384 3.28 -0.22 -20.92
C TYR A 384 2.86 0.52 -22.21
N PRO A 385 3.79 0.87 -23.11
CA PRO A 385 3.54 1.81 -24.21
C PRO A 385 2.74 1.24 -25.40
N ASP A 386 2.74 -0.08 -25.62
CA ASP A 386 2.47 -0.66 -26.96
C ASP A 386 1.31 -1.68 -27.01
N PHE A 387 0.31 -1.56 -26.15
CA PHE A 387 -0.85 -2.47 -26.16
C PHE A 387 -2.08 -1.85 -26.83
N ALA A 388 -2.77 -2.67 -27.64
CA ALA A 388 -4.00 -2.27 -28.29
C ALA A 388 -5.13 -2.04 -27.28
N SER A 389 -5.83 -0.91 -27.41
CA SER A 389 -6.92 -0.49 -26.51
C SER A 389 -8.33 -0.70 -27.07
N ASN A 390 -8.46 -1.06 -28.35
CA ASN A 390 -9.73 -0.95 -29.10
C ASN A 390 -10.56 -2.25 -29.12
N TYR A 391 -10.70 -2.91 -27.98
CA TYR A 391 -11.55 -4.10 -27.82
C TYR A 391 -12.90 -3.70 -27.21
N SER A 392 -13.99 -4.26 -27.74
CA SER A 392 -15.36 -3.80 -27.45
C SER A 392 -16.09 -4.62 -26.39
N SER A 393 -15.56 -5.79 -26.00
CA SER A 393 -16.20 -6.69 -25.04
C SER A 393 -15.16 -7.59 -24.35
N TYR A 394 -15.54 -8.21 -23.22
CA TYR A 394 -14.69 -9.15 -22.48
C TYR A 394 -14.79 -10.60 -23.02
N PRO A 395 -13.82 -11.48 -22.70
CA PRO A 395 -13.78 -12.84 -23.22
C PRO A 395 -15.08 -13.63 -23.02
N LYS A 396 -15.47 -14.37 -24.07
CA LYS A 396 -16.73 -15.15 -24.11
C LYS A 396 -16.61 -16.54 -23.49
N LYS A 397 -15.44 -16.89 -22.95
CA LYS A 397 -15.13 -18.17 -22.31
C LYS A 397 -14.34 -17.96 -21.03
N VAL A 398 -14.64 -18.76 -20.01
CA VAL A 398 -13.82 -18.85 -18.80
C VAL A 398 -13.32 -20.29 -18.67
N TYR A 399 -12.01 -20.46 -18.59
CA TYR A 399 -11.34 -21.76 -18.46
C TYR A 399 -10.88 -21.95 -17.01
N ARG A 400 -11.45 -22.95 -16.33
CA ARG A 400 -11.14 -23.30 -14.95
C ARG A 400 -10.16 -24.47 -14.94
N SER A 401 -8.95 -24.28 -14.40
CA SER A 401 -7.96 -25.36 -14.32
C SER A 401 -8.52 -26.60 -13.61
N THR A 402 -8.16 -27.79 -14.09
CA THR A 402 -8.33 -29.06 -13.36
C THR A 402 -7.00 -29.72 -12.98
N ALA A 403 -5.87 -29.09 -13.28
CA ALA A 403 -4.55 -29.62 -12.96
C ALA A 403 -4.21 -29.48 -11.47
N GLU A 404 -4.78 -28.46 -10.82
CA GLU A 404 -4.57 -28.17 -9.39
C GLU A 404 -5.44 -29.09 -8.51
N GLY A 405 -4.91 -30.27 -8.19
CA GLY A 405 -5.56 -31.23 -7.31
C GLY A 405 -5.75 -30.66 -5.89
N GLY A 406 -6.97 -30.26 -5.56
CA GLY A 406 -7.38 -29.87 -4.20
C GLY A 406 -7.40 -28.37 -3.90
N ALA A 407 -6.76 -27.52 -4.70
CA ALA A 407 -6.78 -26.06 -4.48
C ALA A 407 -8.20 -25.48 -4.59
N TRP A 408 -8.98 -25.97 -5.56
CA TRP A 408 -10.38 -25.60 -5.73
C TRP A 408 -11.30 -26.04 -4.59
N SER A 409 -10.92 -27.08 -3.84
CA SER A 409 -11.64 -27.51 -2.63
C SER A 409 -11.09 -26.85 -1.36
N GLY A 410 -10.20 -25.85 -1.49
CA GLY A 410 -9.61 -25.11 -0.37
C GLY A 410 -8.48 -25.84 0.35
N GLY A 411 -7.97 -26.95 -0.21
CA GLY A 411 -6.92 -27.75 0.43
C GLY A 411 -7.28 -28.18 1.84
N SER A 412 -6.46 -27.81 2.82
CA SER A 412 -6.73 -28.05 4.25
C SER A 412 -7.67 -27.02 4.91
N ASN A 413 -8.04 -25.94 4.20
CA ASN A 413 -8.88 -24.85 4.70
C ASN A 413 -10.24 -24.83 3.99
N GLU A 414 -11.27 -25.45 4.58
CA GLU A 414 -12.62 -25.52 4.01
C GLU A 414 -13.24 -24.13 3.74
N GLY A 415 -12.79 -23.08 4.43
CA GLY A 415 -13.24 -21.71 4.19
C GLY A 415 -12.82 -21.19 2.81
N ALA A 416 -11.67 -21.62 2.29
CA ALA A 416 -11.12 -21.14 1.03
C ALA A 416 -11.98 -21.56 -0.16
N ALA A 417 -12.56 -22.76 -0.13
CA ALA A 417 -13.49 -23.22 -1.17
C ALA A 417 -14.68 -22.27 -1.33
N LYS A 418 -15.27 -21.81 -0.22
CA LYS A 418 -16.41 -20.87 -0.24
C LYS A 418 -16.03 -19.52 -0.82
N VAL A 419 -14.86 -19.00 -0.48
CA VAL A 419 -14.33 -17.74 -1.03
C VAL A 419 -14.12 -17.87 -2.54
N ILE A 420 -13.51 -18.97 -2.98
CA ILE A 420 -13.26 -19.26 -4.39
C ILE A 420 -14.57 -19.41 -5.17
N ASP A 421 -15.52 -20.19 -4.66
CA ASP A 421 -16.82 -20.40 -5.32
C ASP A 421 -17.63 -19.10 -5.40
N SER A 422 -17.58 -18.27 -4.36
CA SER A 422 -18.21 -16.93 -4.37
C SER A 422 -17.62 -16.05 -5.46
N PHE A 423 -16.30 -15.97 -5.56
CA PHE A 423 -15.62 -15.21 -6.60
C PHE A 423 -15.97 -15.73 -8.00
N VAL A 424 -15.88 -17.04 -8.24
CA VAL A 424 -16.19 -17.65 -9.54
C VAL A 424 -17.65 -17.36 -9.92
N GLY A 425 -18.60 -17.50 -8.99
CA GLY A 425 -20.01 -17.19 -9.24
C GLY A 425 -20.23 -15.74 -9.67
N LYS A 426 -19.60 -14.78 -8.98
CA LYS A 426 -19.67 -13.35 -9.32
C LYS A 426 -19.02 -13.05 -10.67
N LEU A 427 -17.87 -13.66 -10.96
CA LEU A 427 -17.16 -13.51 -12.23
C LEU A 427 -18.01 -14.05 -13.40
N GLU A 428 -18.61 -15.22 -13.25
CA GLU A 428 -19.51 -15.82 -14.26
C GLU A 428 -20.74 -14.94 -14.50
N GLN A 429 -21.31 -14.36 -13.43
CA GLN A 429 -22.43 -13.43 -13.53
C GLN A 429 -22.03 -12.14 -14.26
N PHE A 430 -20.88 -11.57 -13.92
CA PHE A 430 -20.36 -10.36 -14.55
C PHE A 430 -20.08 -10.56 -16.05
N LEU A 431 -19.41 -11.66 -16.41
CA LEU A 431 -19.09 -11.98 -17.80
C LEU A 431 -20.26 -12.59 -18.58
N GLN A 432 -21.35 -12.97 -17.90
CA GLN A 432 -22.49 -13.71 -18.47
C GLN A 432 -22.07 -15.02 -19.16
N VAL A 433 -21.06 -15.70 -18.61
CA VAL A 433 -20.44 -16.90 -19.18
C VAL A 433 -20.19 -17.90 -18.05
N LYS A 434 -20.49 -19.18 -18.30
CA LYS A 434 -20.14 -20.27 -17.38
C LYS A 434 -18.72 -20.76 -17.62
N SER A 435 -18.03 -21.06 -16.53
CA SER A 435 -16.68 -21.62 -16.58
C SER A 435 -16.69 -23.07 -17.04
N ALA A 436 -15.67 -23.46 -17.79
CA ALA A 436 -15.48 -24.81 -18.31
C ALA A 436 -14.14 -25.38 -17.81
N ALA A 437 -14.14 -26.67 -17.49
CA ALA A 437 -12.93 -27.39 -17.08
C ALA A 437 -11.84 -27.32 -18.16
N ALA A 438 -10.61 -27.06 -17.75
CA ALA A 438 -9.47 -26.85 -18.64
C ALA A 438 -8.21 -27.54 -18.11
N ASN A 439 -7.47 -28.19 -19.01
CA ASN A 439 -6.26 -28.93 -18.66
C ASN A 439 -5.27 -28.89 -19.83
N TYR A 440 -4.12 -28.24 -19.63
CA TYR A 440 -3.12 -28.06 -20.70
C TYR A 440 -2.60 -29.39 -21.25
N THR A 441 -2.28 -30.34 -20.37
CA THR A 441 -1.76 -31.66 -20.76
C THR A 441 -2.76 -32.42 -21.62
N GLN A 442 -4.03 -32.47 -21.20
CA GLN A 442 -5.08 -33.15 -21.98
C GLN A 442 -5.35 -32.46 -23.32
N LEU A 443 -5.37 -31.12 -23.33
CA LEU A 443 -5.58 -30.37 -24.57
C LEU A 443 -4.41 -30.55 -25.54
N TRP A 444 -3.17 -30.54 -25.03
CA TRP A 444 -1.95 -30.80 -25.81
C TRP A 444 -2.05 -32.16 -26.50
N MET A 445 -2.27 -33.23 -25.74
CA MET A 445 -2.37 -34.59 -26.28
C MET A 445 -3.50 -34.74 -27.31
N LYS A 446 -4.59 -33.97 -27.15
CA LYS A 446 -5.72 -33.98 -28.10
C LYS A 446 -5.41 -33.24 -29.41
N THR A 447 -4.64 -32.16 -29.36
CA THR A 447 -4.46 -31.22 -30.48
C THR A 447 -3.10 -31.35 -31.18
N HIS A 448 -2.11 -31.97 -30.55
CA HIS A 448 -0.76 -32.15 -31.08
C HIS A 448 -0.46 -33.63 -31.42
N THR A 449 -1.26 -34.21 -32.31
CA THR A 449 -1.18 -35.64 -32.68
C THR A 449 0.08 -36.05 -33.43
N ASN A 450 0.86 -35.10 -33.95
CA ASN A 450 2.11 -35.35 -34.68
C ASN A 450 3.34 -35.51 -33.77
N LEU A 451 3.23 -35.16 -32.49
CA LEU A 451 4.27 -35.35 -31.48
C LEU A 451 3.81 -36.43 -30.49
N THR A 452 4.66 -37.41 -30.22
CA THR A 452 4.36 -38.47 -29.23
C THR A 452 4.72 -38.06 -27.81
N THR A 453 5.39 -36.92 -27.63
CA THR A 453 5.92 -36.46 -26.34
C THR A 453 4.89 -35.61 -25.60
N ASP A 454 4.69 -35.93 -24.33
CA ASP A 454 3.85 -35.17 -23.42
C ASP A 454 4.44 -33.76 -23.16
N VAL A 455 3.57 -32.75 -22.98
CA VAL A 455 4.03 -31.37 -22.75
C VAL A 455 4.84 -31.23 -21.46
N ASN A 456 4.53 -32.00 -20.41
CA ASN A 456 5.29 -31.97 -19.15
C ASN A 456 6.69 -32.52 -19.38
N GLU A 457 6.84 -33.60 -20.14
CA GLU A 457 8.15 -34.16 -20.48
C GLU A 457 8.95 -33.21 -21.37
N MET A 458 8.31 -32.64 -22.41
CA MET A 458 8.94 -31.71 -23.34
C MET A 458 9.47 -30.45 -22.65
N LEU A 459 8.74 -29.94 -21.66
CA LEU A 459 9.06 -28.68 -20.99
C LEU A 459 9.71 -28.84 -19.61
N TYR A 460 9.91 -30.08 -19.15
CA TYR A 460 10.41 -30.40 -17.80
C TYR A 460 11.69 -29.63 -17.43
N LEU A 461 12.67 -29.61 -18.33
CA LEU A 461 13.96 -28.95 -18.11
C LEU A 461 13.98 -27.48 -18.53
N THR A 462 13.01 -27.03 -19.33
CA THR A 462 13.07 -25.76 -20.08
C THR A 462 13.33 -24.56 -19.18
N TYR A 463 12.51 -24.38 -18.13
CA TYR A 463 12.68 -23.27 -17.21
C TYR A 463 14.03 -23.34 -16.46
N GLY A 464 14.36 -24.51 -15.89
CA GLY A 464 15.58 -24.70 -15.12
C GLY A 464 16.85 -24.46 -15.94
N VAL A 465 16.85 -24.87 -17.21
CA VAL A 465 17.93 -24.62 -18.18
C VAL A 465 18.09 -23.13 -18.42
N PHE A 466 17.02 -22.40 -18.76
CA PHE A 466 17.11 -20.97 -19.05
C PHE A 466 17.65 -20.17 -17.87
N VAL A 467 17.05 -20.29 -16.69
CA VAL A 467 17.44 -19.46 -15.53
C VAL A 467 18.82 -19.77 -15.00
N SER A 468 19.33 -20.98 -15.23
CA SER A 468 20.66 -21.38 -14.76
C SER A 468 21.75 -21.04 -15.78
N HIS A 469 21.49 -21.26 -17.07
CA HIS A 469 22.44 -20.98 -18.15
C HIS A 469 22.58 -19.49 -18.43
N ASP A 470 21.45 -18.79 -18.62
CA ASP A 470 21.45 -17.36 -18.96
C ASP A 470 22.08 -16.55 -17.82
N GLN A 471 21.63 -16.77 -16.58
CA GLN A 471 22.14 -15.98 -15.47
C GLN A 471 23.62 -16.23 -15.19
N TRP A 472 24.09 -17.48 -15.27
CA TRP A 472 25.51 -17.73 -15.09
C TRP A 472 26.33 -16.98 -16.13
N ARG A 473 25.94 -17.01 -17.40
CA ARG A 473 26.70 -16.38 -18.48
C ARG A 473 26.61 -14.86 -18.52
N LEU A 474 25.40 -14.33 -18.35
CA LEU A 474 25.14 -12.89 -18.46
C LEU A 474 25.51 -12.13 -17.19
N HIS A 475 25.59 -12.81 -16.05
CA HIS A 475 25.80 -12.16 -14.77
C HIS A 475 26.85 -12.86 -13.89
N GLY A 476 26.68 -14.15 -13.59
CA GLY A 476 27.53 -14.87 -12.65
C GLY A 476 29.01 -14.90 -13.02
N GLN A 477 29.33 -15.28 -14.27
CA GLN A 477 30.69 -15.37 -14.78
C GLN A 477 31.37 -13.99 -14.83
N PRO A 478 30.80 -12.94 -15.48
CA PRO A 478 31.38 -11.60 -15.45
C PRO A 478 31.59 -11.08 -14.02
N PHE A 479 30.63 -11.33 -13.12
CA PHE A 479 30.75 -10.91 -11.72
C PHE A 479 31.93 -11.59 -11.01
N PHE A 480 32.12 -12.90 -11.20
CA PHE A 480 33.25 -13.64 -10.62
C PHE A 480 34.59 -13.15 -11.18
N GLU A 481 34.66 -12.92 -12.48
CA GLU A 481 35.86 -12.41 -13.16
C GLU A 481 36.24 -11.00 -12.67
N ASP A 482 35.28 -10.07 -12.64
CA ASP A 482 35.48 -8.70 -12.14
C ASP A 482 35.87 -8.68 -10.66
N TYR A 483 35.24 -9.53 -9.84
CA TYR A 483 35.55 -9.63 -8.43
C TYR A 483 36.98 -10.17 -8.21
N ALA A 484 37.36 -11.24 -8.91
CA ALA A 484 38.70 -11.81 -8.83
C ALA A 484 39.77 -10.82 -9.29
N ALA A 485 39.50 -10.05 -10.36
CA ALA A 485 40.40 -9.01 -10.85
C ALA A 485 40.63 -7.90 -9.81
N ARG A 486 39.60 -7.52 -9.04
CA ARG A 486 39.69 -6.46 -8.02
C ARG A 486 40.26 -6.94 -6.68
N TYR A 487 40.01 -8.19 -6.31
CA TYR A 487 40.30 -8.72 -4.97
C TYR A 487 41.34 -9.86 -4.98
N ASP A 488 42.33 -9.79 -5.88
CA ASP A 488 43.51 -10.65 -5.90
C ASP A 488 43.13 -12.15 -5.97
N GLY A 489 42.33 -12.48 -6.99
CA GLY A 489 41.92 -13.85 -7.32
C GLY A 489 40.86 -14.46 -6.41
N ARG A 490 40.36 -13.73 -5.40
CA ARG A 490 39.30 -14.20 -4.50
C ARG A 490 37.96 -14.33 -5.23
N GLN A 491 37.08 -15.16 -4.68
CA GLN A 491 35.72 -15.37 -5.19
C GLN A 491 34.68 -14.70 -4.28
N PRO A 492 33.60 -14.13 -4.83
CA PRO A 492 32.53 -13.57 -4.03
C PRO A 492 31.70 -14.68 -3.36
N TYR A 493 31.11 -14.38 -2.20
CA TYR A 493 30.14 -15.27 -1.58
C TYR A 493 28.78 -15.17 -2.30
N ILE A 494 28.11 -16.32 -2.44
CA ILE A 494 26.79 -16.47 -3.07
C ILE A 494 25.90 -17.27 -2.11
N ASN A 495 24.64 -16.84 -1.96
CA ASN A 495 23.65 -17.55 -1.16
C ASN A 495 23.51 -19.02 -1.65
N PRO A 496 23.13 -19.96 -0.77
CA PRO A 496 23.02 -21.38 -1.13
C PRO A 496 22.11 -21.65 -2.33
N GLY A 497 20.93 -21.02 -2.40
CA GLY A 497 19.96 -21.18 -3.47
C GLY A 497 20.49 -20.83 -4.87
N PRO A 498 20.92 -19.58 -5.13
CA PRO A 498 21.52 -19.19 -6.41
C PRO A 498 22.77 -20.01 -6.76
N LEU A 499 23.64 -20.29 -5.79
CA LEU A 499 24.86 -21.05 -6.01
C LEU A 499 24.56 -22.47 -6.53
N ALA A 500 23.60 -23.16 -5.90
CA ALA A 500 23.20 -24.50 -6.33
C ALA A 500 22.64 -24.49 -7.77
N ARG A 501 21.88 -23.46 -8.15
CA ARG A 501 21.35 -23.32 -9.51
C ARG A 501 22.46 -23.10 -10.53
N TRP A 502 23.43 -22.23 -10.24
CA TRP A 502 24.56 -22.00 -11.15
C TRP A 502 25.46 -23.23 -11.27
N GLN A 503 25.68 -23.97 -10.18
CA GLN A 503 26.41 -25.24 -10.23
C GLN A 503 25.68 -26.28 -11.08
N TRP A 504 24.36 -26.41 -10.89
CA TRP A 504 23.53 -27.28 -11.73
C TRP A 504 23.58 -26.87 -13.20
N GLY A 505 23.45 -25.57 -13.50
CA GLY A 505 23.49 -25.03 -14.86
C GLY A 505 24.80 -25.34 -15.57
N GLN A 506 25.93 -25.15 -14.89
CA GLN A 506 27.26 -25.46 -15.45
C GLN A 506 27.45 -26.95 -15.77
N LEU A 507 26.75 -27.85 -15.06
CA LEU A 507 26.85 -29.29 -15.26
C LEU A 507 25.84 -29.84 -16.27
N HIS A 508 24.64 -29.24 -16.34
CA HIS A 508 23.49 -29.84 -17.01
C HIS A 508 22.89 -28.99 -18.14
N ALA A 509 23.07 -27.67 -18.11
CA ALA A 509 22.56 -26.77 -19.13
C ALA A 509 23.69 -26.44 -20.13
N THR A 510 24.02 -27.38 -21.01
CA THR A 510 24.95 -27.11 -22.11
C THR A 510 24.29 -26.23 -23.19
N ASP A 511 25.08 -25.72 -24.13
CA ASP A 511 24.54 -24.94 -25.26
C ASP A 511 23.53 -25.72 -26.11
N ASP A 512 23.77 -27.02 -26.31
CA ASP A 512 22.84 -27.88 -27.05
C ASP A 512 21.52 -28.06 -26.29
N VAL A 513 21.58 -28.23 -24.96
CA VAL A 513 20.40 -28.35 -24.10
C VAL A 513 19.62 -27.03 -24.08
N TYR A 514 20.32 -25.89 -24.03
CA TYR A 514 19.71 -24.56 -24.12
C TYR A 514 19.04 -24.34 -25.47
N ALA A 515 19.69 -24.70 -26.58
CA ALA A 515 19.11 -24.62 -27.92
C ALA A 515 17.86 -25.52 -28.06
N GLN A 516 17.89 -26.71 -27.47
CA GLN A 516 16.72 -27.60 -27.43
C GLN A 516 15.58 -26.98 -26.60
N ALA A 517 15.89 -26.36 -25.46
CA ALA A 517 14.89 -25.67 -24.64
C ALA A 517 14.25 -24.49 -25.41
N LEU A 518 15.05 -23.71 -26.16
CA LEU A 518 14.54 -22.66 -27.07
C LEU A 518 13.63 -23.23 -28.15
N HIS A 519 13.98 -24.38 -28.71
CA HIS A 519 13.14 -25.05 -29.68
C HIS A 519 11.81 -25.50 -29.06
N ASN A 520 11.85 -26.18 -27.91
CA ASN A 520 10.66 -26.69 -27.23
C ASN A 520 9.70 -25.56 -26.81
N ILE A 521 10.22 -24.46 -26.25
CA ILE A 521 9.37 -23.31 -25.89
C ILE A 521 8.76 -22.63 -27.12
N SER A 522 9.45 -22.64 -28.28
CA SER A 522 8.90 -22.09 -29.52
C SER A 522 7.70 -22.90 -30.03
N ILE A 523 7.78 -24.24 -29.96
CA ILE A 523 6.66 -25.13 -30.29
C ILE A 523 5.48 -24.84 -29.34
N PHE A 524 5.76 -24.78 -28.03
CA PHE A 524 4.72 -24.52 -27.04
C PHE A 524 4.05 -23.15 -27.23
N LYS A 525 4.81 -22.10 -27.51
CA LYS A 525 4.27 -20.75 -27.79
C LYS A 525 3.35 -20.77 -29.00
N SER A 526 3.78 -21.41 -30.10
CA SER A 526 2.96 -21.55 -31.29
C SER A 526 1.65 -22.27 -30.99
N TRP A 527 1.71 -23.41 -30.31
CA TRP A 527 0.53 -24.16 -29.89
C TRP A 527 -0.40 -23.35 -29.00
N TYR A 528 0.16 -22.65 -28.00
CA TYR A 528 -0.62 -21.88 -27.03
C TYR A 528 -1.47 -20.81 -27.72
N GLU A 529 -0.94 -20.17 -28.77
CA GLU A 529 -1.61 -19.13 -29.54
C GLU A 529 -2.56 -19.67 -30.64
N THR A 530 -2.40 -20.93 -31.09
CA THR A 530 -3.23 -21.51 -32.18
C THR A 530 -4.31 -22.49 -31.72
N ASP A 531 -4.00 -23.35 -30.76
CA ASP A 531 -4.85 -24.46 -30.32
C ASP A 531 -5.05 -24.51 -28.80
N GLY A 532 -4.15 -23.87 -28.04
CA GLY A 532 -4.19 -23.77 -26.60
C GLY A 532 -5.25 -22.79 -26.08
N TYR A 533 -5.17 -22.47 -24.78
CA TYR A 533 -6.09 -21.54 -24.13
C TYR A 533 -5.72 -20.05 -24.33
N GLY A 534 -4.69 -19.76 -25.12
CA GLY A 534 -4.14 -18.41 -25.36
C GLY A 534 -4.50 -17.80 -26.69
N ARG A 535 -5.56 -18.29 -27.36
CA ARG A 535 -5.94 -17.80 -28.69
C ARG A 535 -6.51 -16.39 -28.64
N LYS A 536 -6.16 -15.60 -29.66
CA LYS A 536 -6.68 -14.25 -29.83
C LYS A 536 -8.09 -14.24 -30.42
N ASP A 537 -8.82 -13.19 -30.08
CA ASP A 537 -10.12 -12.89 -30.64
C ASP A 537 -10.18 -11.40 -31.03
N ALA A 538 -10.83 -11.09 -32.15
CA ALA A 538 -10.84 -9.74 -32.70
C ALA A 538 -11.69 -8.75 -31.89
N GLU A 539 -12.71 -9.23 -31.18
CA GLU A 539 -13.62 -8.39 -30.39
C GLU A 539 -13.17 -8.27 -28.93
N THR A 540 -12.60 -9.35 -28.39
CA THR A 540 -12.32 -9.54 -26.95
C THR A 540 -10.83 -9.62 -26.60
N CYS A 541 -9.94 -9.43 -27.58
CA CYS A 541 -8.50 -9.65 -27.51
C CYS A 541 -8.08 -11.11 -27.31
N SER A 542 -8.70 -11.80 -26.35
CA SER A 542 -8.46 -13.18 -25.96
C SER A 542 -9.79 -13.94 -26.02
N GLU A 543 -9.80 -15.10 -26.67
CA GLU A 543 -11.01 -15.92 -26.78
C GLU A 543 -11.57 -16.34 -25.42
N GLY A 544 -10.69 -16.54 -24.43
CA GLY A 544 -11.07 -16.88 -23.07
C GLY A 544 -10.17 -16.26 -22.00
N LEU A 545 -10.67 -16.34 -20.77
CA LEU A 545 -9.98 -16.01 -19.53
C LEU A 545 -9.64 -17.32 -18.81
N TYR A 546 -8.36 -17.58 -18.58
CA TYR A 546 -7.91 -18.77 -17.83
C TYR A 546 -7.73 -18.42 -16.35
N ILE A 547 -8.30 -19.23 -15.45
CA ILE A 547 -8.31 -18.99 -14.00
C ILE A 547 -7.89 -20.23 -13.19
N TYR A 548 -7.16 -19.98 -12.11
CA TYR A 548 -6.80 -20.98 -11.09
C TYR A 548 -6.46 -20.30 -9.75
N PRO A 549 -6.79 -20.91 -8.59
CA PRO A 549 -6.40 -20.37 -7.29
C PRO A 549 -4.89 -20.32 -7.19
N TRP A 550 -4.35 -19.20 -6.71
CA TRP A 550 -2.91 -19.05 -6.52
C TRP A 550 -2.50 -19.26 -5.06
N SER A 551 -3.31 -18.75 -4.13
CA SER A 551 -3.19 -19.01 -2.69
C SER A 551 -4.56 -19.38 -2.14
N ILE A 552 -4.58 -20.38 -1.27
CA ILE A 552 -5.76 -20.87 -0.56
C ILE A 552 -5.71 -20.56 0.94
N GLY A 553 -4.79 -19.68 1.37
CA GLY A 553 -4.66 -19.25 2.76
C GLY A 553 -4.10 -20.32 3.70
N GLU A 554 -3.11 -21.09 3.22
CA GLU A 554 -2.37 -22.05 4.05
C GLU A 554 -1.14 -21.39 4.70
N PRO A 555 -0.89 -21.61 6.00
CA PRO A 555 0.25 -21.02 6.67
C PRO A 555 1.57 -21.60 6.15
N SER A 556 2.52 -20.71 5.86
CA SER A 556 3.89 -21.04 5.49
C SER A 556 4.82 -20.18 6.34
N TYR A 557 5.38 -20.74 7.42
CA TYR A 557 6.14 -19.92 8.36
C TYR A 557 7.57 -19.68 7.89
N ARG A 558 8.05 -18.45 8.09
CA ARG A 558 9.40 -18.02 7.69
C ARG A 558 10.52 -18.77 8.42
N ASP A 559 10.25 -19.32 9.60
CA ASP A 559 11.21 -20.00 10.47
C ASP A 559 11.32 -21.51 10.22
N GLN A 560 10.63 -22.03 9.19
CA GLN A 560 10.77 -23.41 8.77
C GLN A 560 12.10 -23.64 8.04
N TYR A 561 12.85 -24.64 8.49
CA TYR A 561 14.07 -25.10 7.84
C TYR A 561 13.74 -26.13 6.77
N PHE A 562 14.36 -25.99 5.60
CA PHE A 562 14.23 -26.91 4.48
C PHE A 562 15.58 -27.53 4.15
N GLN A 563 15.56 -28.67 3.44
CA GLN A 563 16.79 -29.20 2.85
C GLN A 563 17.33 -28.22 1.80
N ALA A 564 18.66 -28.06 1.78
CA ALA A 564 19.33 -27.23 0.79
C ALA A 564 18.98 -27.71 -0.62
N ARG A 565 18.61 -26.77 -1.50
CA ARG A 565 18.30 -27.10 -2.91
C ARG A 565 19.57 -27.53 -3.63
N THR A 566 19.43 -28.51 -4.51
CA THR A 566 20.52 -28.99 -5.40
C THR A 566 20.22 -28.77 -6.88
N THR A 567 19.00 -28.34 -7.22
CA THR A 567 18.56 -28.10 -8.59
C THR A 567 17.75 -26.79 -8.67
N PRO A 568 17.65 -26.15 -9.86
CA PRO A 568 16.62 -25.17 -10.11
C PRO A 568 15.21 -25.81 -10.04
N PRO A 569 14.14 -25.00 -10.02
CA PRO A 569 12.79 -25.51 -10.27
C PRO A 569 12.73 -26.17 -11.64
N LEU A 570 12.12 -27.36 -11.69
CA LEU A 570 11.90 -28.16 -12.89
C LEU A 570 10.42 -28.53 -12.97
N GLY A 571 9.96 -28.90 -14.16
CA GLY A 571 8.59 -29.33 -14.40
C GLY A 571 7.74 -28.29 -15.12
N PHE A 572 6.46 -28.64 -15.22
CA PHE A 572 5.43 -27.87 -15.91
C PHE A 572 4.14 -27.93 -15.10
N ASP A 573 3.58 -26.76 -14.82
CA ASP A 573 2.31 -26.58 -14.13
C ASP A 573 1.61 -25.30 -14.64
N ASP A 574 0.42 -25.01 -14.12
CA ASP A 574 -0.32 -23.81 -14.51
C ASP A 574 0.47 -22.52 -14.26
N SER A 575 1.22 -22.44 -13.16
CA SER A 575 2.04 -21.28 -12.82
C SER A 575 3.21 -21.07 -13.78
N SER A 576 3.68 -22.12 -14.46
CA SER A 576 4.77 -22.07 -15.44
C SER A 576 4.31 -21.64 -16.84
N VAL A 577 3.04 -21.84 -17.18
CA VAL A 577 2.51 -21.54 -18.53
C VAL A 577 2.66 -20.07 -18.97
N PRO A 578 2.35 -19.02 -18.16
CA PRO A 578 2.46 -17.64 -18.63
C PRO A 578 3.94 -17.24 -18.80
N VAL A 579 4.85 -17.96 -18.13
CA VAL A 579 6.31 -17.85 -18.33
C VAL A 579 6.68 -18.40 -19.70
N MET A 580 6.25 -19.62 -19.99
CA MET A 580 6.61 -20.32 -21.22
C MET A 580 5.91 -19.74 -22.45
N ALA A 581 4.65 -19.32 -22.31
CA ALA A 581 3.89 -18.67 -23.37
C ALA A 581 4.25 -17.19 -23.56
N GLY A 582 4.81 -16.54 -22.53
CA GLY A 582 5.01 -15.09 -22.52
C GLY A 582 3.69 -14.31 -22.49
N ALA A 583 2.66 -14.88 -21.86
CA ALA A 583 1.31 -14.34 -21.76
C ALA A 583 1.12 -13.51 -20.47
N PRO A 584 0.21 -12.51 -20.47
CA PRO A 584 -0.05 -11.69 -19.31
C PRO A 584 -0.88 -12.44 -18.28
N GLU A 585 -0.51 -12.31 -17.02
CA GLU A 585 -1.24 -12.85 -15.88
C GLU A 585 -1.17 -11.90 -14.69
N VAL A 586 -2.30 -11.75 -14.01
CA VAL A 586 -2.40 -10.99 -12.76
C VAL A 586 -2.95 -11.89 -11.66
N VAL A 587 -2.32 -11.85 -10.49
CA VAL A 587 -2.87 -12.43 -9.27
C VAL A 587 -3.67 -11.33 -8.57
N VAL A 588 -4.90 -11.65 -8.20
CA VAL A 588 -5.85 -10.74 -7.53
C VAL A 588 -6.30 -11.32 -6.19
N PRO A 589 -6.47 -10.49 -5.15
CA PRO A 589 -7.07 -10.93 -3.89
C PRO A 589 -8.57 -11.13 -4.05
N ILE A 590 -9.08 -12.26 -3.54
CA ILE A 590 -10.51 -12.60 -3.62
C ILE A 590 -11.17 -12.78 -2.24
N GLY A 591 -10.37 -12.76 -1.17
CA GLY A 591 -10.83 -12.80 0.20
C GLY A 591 -9.71 -13.27 1.14
N GLU A 592 -10.09 -13.65 2.35
CA GLU A 592 -9.20 -14.23 3.35
C GLU A 592 -9.90 -15.34 4.12
N VAL A 593 -9.09 -16.18 4.77
CA VAL A 593 -9.56 -17.30 5.58
C VAL A 593 -8.83 -17.32 6.90
N THR A 594 -9.51 -17.82 7.92
CA THR A 594 -8.92 -17.96 9.24
C THR A 594 -7.99 -19.18 9.31
N TYR A 595 -6.99 -19.09 10.17
CA TYR A 595 -6.17 -20.21 10.61
C TYR A 595 -5.75 -20.01 12.08
N ASN A 596 -5.38 -21.09 12.75
CA ASN A 596 -4.81 -21.00 14.09
C ASN A 596 -3.29 -20.82 13.97
N SER A 597 -2.78 -19.65 14.35
CA SER A 597 -1.35 -19.38 14.29
C SER A 597 -0.59 -20.15 15.36
N ALA A 598 0.50 -20.79 14.94
CA ALA A 598 1.48 -21.40 15.83
C ALA A 598 2.49 -20.39 16.41
N LYS A 599 2.41 -19.11 16.02
CA LYS A 599 3.31 -18.03 16.49
C LYS A 599 2.60 -17.12 17.48
N SER A 600 1.44 -16.59 17.10
CA SER A 600 0.65 -15.73 17.99
C SER A 600 -0.24 -16.53 18.95
N MET A 601 -0.48 -17.81 18.69
CA MET A 601 -1.45 -18.64 19.44
C MET A 601 -2.88 -18.10 19.37
N HIS A 602 -3.19 -17.32 18.34
CA HIS A 602 -4.51 -16.73 18.07
C HIS A 602 -5.05 -17.17 16.70
N VAL A 603 -6.34 -16.91 16.49
CA VAL A 603 -6.96 -17.00 15.16
C VAL A 603 -6.49 -15.79 14.36
N GLU A 604 -5.84 -16.06 13.23
CA GLU A 604 -5.29 -15.08 12.32
C GLU A 604 -5.87 -15.28 10.92
N TYR A 605 -5.62 -14.35 9.99
CA TYR A 605 -6.18 -14.36 8.65
C TYR A 605 -5.09 -14.43 7.57
N LEU A 606 -5.33 -15.25 6.54
CA LEU A 606 -4.46 -15.37 5.37
C LEU A 606 -5.23 -15.15 4.07
N PRO A 607 -4.60 -14.51 3.07
CA PRO A 607 -5.26 -14.18 1.83
C PRO A 607 -5.54 -15.41 0.96
N VAL A 608 -6.71 -15.41 0.35
CA VAL A 608 -7.08 -16.27 -0.77
C VAL A 608 -6.99 -15.44 -2.06
N THR A 609 -6.30 -15.96 -3.07
CA THR A 609 -6.02 -15.22 -4.31
C THR A 609 -6.27 -16.08 -5.54
N MET A 610 -6.58 -15.41 -6.65
CA MET A 610 -6.88 -16.02 -7.95
C MET A 610 -5.95 -15.47 -9.01
N ALA A 611 -5.42 -16.32 -9.88
CA ALA A 611 -4.71 -15.91 -11.08
C ALA A 611 -5.69 -15.74 -12.25
N LEU A 612 -5.57 -14.64 -12.99
CA LEU A 612 -6.35 -14.31 -14.18
C LEU A 612 -5.40 -14.14 -15.38
N ARG A 613 -5.57 -14.94 -16.43
CA ARG A 613 -4.68 -14.94 -17.60
C ARG A 613 -5.45 -14.78 -18.91
N MET A 614 -4.88 -13.99 -19.82
CA MET A 614 -5.37 -13.79 -21.18
C MET A 614 -4.31 -14.11 -22.22
N ALA A 615 -4.69 -14.09 -23.49
CA ALA A 615 -3.78 -14.24 -24.62
C ALA A 615 -2.64 -13.19 -24.60
N ARG A 616 -1.49 -13.57 -25.19
CA ARG A 616 -0.31 -12.70 -25.27
C ARG A 616 -0.63 -11.37 -25.97
N GLY A 617 -0.29 -10.26 -25.34
CA GLY A 617 -0.54 -8.90 -25.81
C GLY A 617 -1.89 -8.31 -25.40
N CYS A 618 -2.67 -9.01 -24.57
CA CYS A 618 -3.96 -8.53 -24.05
C CYS A 618 -3.86 -7.82 -22.70
N ASP A 619 -2.67 -7.38 -22.29
CA ASP A 619 -2.38 -6.73 -21.01
C ASP A 619 -3.30 -5.54 -20.71
N TYR A 620 -3.48 -4.65 -21.69
CA TYR A 620 -4.37 -3.48 -21.55
C TYR A 620 -5.82 -3.91 -21.32
N HIS A 621 -6.26 -4.96 -21.99
CA HIS A 621 -7.63 -5.45 -21.86
C HIS A 621 -7.85 -6.23 -20.55
N LEU A 622 -6.84 -6.97 -20.09
CA LEU A 622 -6.82 -7.56 -18.75
C LEU A 622 -6.87 -6.48 -17.66
N ALA A 623 -6.17 -5.35 -17.87
CA ALA A 623 -6.24 -4.19 -16.98
C ALA A 623 -7.66 -3.60 -16.89
N ASN A 624 -8.33 -3.42 -18.04
CA ASN A 624 -9.73 -2.97 -18.05
C ASN A 624 -10.63 -3.95 -17.29
N LEU A 625 -10.49 -5.25 -17.54
CA LEU A 625 -11.29 -6.27 -16.88
C LEU A 625 -11.14 -6.19 -15.36
N VAL A 626 -9.92 -6.14 -14.83
CA VAL A 626 -9.69 -6.09 -13.38
C VAL A 626 -10.26 -4.81 -12.75
N ARG A 627 -10.10 -3.65 -13.39
CA ARG A 627 -10.73 -2.40 -12.95
C ARG A 627 -12.25 -2.57 -12.87
N ASP A 628 -12.86 -3.04 -13.95
CA ASP A 628 -14.32 -3.14 -14.02
C ASP A 628 -14.86 -4.20 -13.06
N LEU A 629 -14.11 -5.29 -12.80
CA LEU A 629 -14.44 -6.26 -11.76
C LEU A 629 -14.43 -5.63 -10.35
N GLU A 630 -13.50 -4.71 -10.06
CA GLU A 630 -13.50 -3.96 -8.80
C GLU A 630 -14.66 -2.95 -8.73
N GLU A 631 -14.88 -2.17 -9.80
CA GLU A 631 -15.95 -1.18 -9.87
C GLU A 631 -17.36 -1.80 -9.77
N ASN A 632 -17.51 -3.08 -10.11
CA ASN A 632 -18.75 -3.84 -10.00
C ASN A 632 -18.78 -4.81 -8.79
N GLY A 633 -17.86 -4.67 -7.84
CA GLY A 633 -17.88 -5.40 -6.57
C GLY A 633 -17.58 -6.91 -6.66
N VAL A 634 -17.06 -7.38 -7.79
CA VAL A 634 -16.53 -8.74 -7.94
C VAL A 634 -15.19 -8.86 -7.24
N LEU A 635 -14.33 -7.84 -7.39
CA LEU A 635 -13.09 -7.64 -6.66
C LEU A 635 -13.23 -6.45 -5.70
N ARG A 636 -12.28 -6.30 -4.78
CA ARG A 636 -12.21 -5.16 -3.85
C ARG A 636 -10.77 -4.68 -3.70
N ALA A 637 -10.61 -3.37 -3.48
CA ALA A 637 -9.35 -2.82 -2.99
C ALA A 637 -8.98 -3.44 -1.65
N VAL A 638 -7.69 -3.57 -1.42
CA VAL A 638 -7.08 -4.02 -0.17
C VAL A 638 -6.88 -2.82 0.73
N TYR A 639 -7.46 -2.89 1.93
CA TYR A 639 -7.34 -1.88 2.97
C TYR A 639 -6.69 -2.52 4.20
N HIS A 640 -5.95 -1.74 4.98
CA HIS A 640 -5.59 -2.19 6.33
C HIS A 640 -6.76 -1.86 7.25
N THR A 641 -7.38 -2.88 7.82
CA THR A 641 -8.39 -2.70 8.86
C THR A 641 -7.70 -2.80 10.22
N TYR A 642 -8.06 -1.91 11.14
CA TYR A 642 -7.67 -2.04 12.55
C TYR A 642 -8.85 -2.64 13.30
N PRO A 643 -8.89 -3.96 13.56
CA PRO A 643 -9.99 -4.53 14.32
C PRO A 643 -9.99 -3.92 15.72
N LEU A 644 -11.15 -3.44 16.20
CA LEU A 644 -11.27 -3.02 17.59
C LEU A 644 -10.90 -4.21 18.49
N GLU A 645 -10.01 -3.98 19.44
CA GLU A 645 -9.64 -5.00 20.41
C GLU A 645 -10.80 -5.24 21.40
N GLY A 646 -10.79 -6.38 22.11
CA GLY A 646 -11.83 -6.70 23.08
C GLY A 646 -12.01 -5.63 24.15
N HIS A 647 -10.90 -5.05 24.63
CA HIS A 647 -10.92 -3.98 25.62
C HIS A 647 -11.48 -2.66 25.04
N GLN A 648 -11.21 -2.34 23.77
CA GLN A 648 -11.75 -1.16 23.10
C GLN A 648 -13.26 -1.28 22.89
N ARG A 649 -13.74 -2.46 22.45
CA ARG A 649 -15.19 -2.74 22.35
C ARG A 649 -15.87 -2.59 23.70
N GLN A 650 -15.26 -3.13 24.76
CA GLN A 650 -15.79 -3.02 26.12
C GLN A 650 -15.86 -1.55 26.57
N ALA A 651 -14.77 -0.79 26.38
CA ALA A 651 -14.72 0.63 26.77
C ALA A 651 -15.77 1.47 26.01
N ILE A 652 -15.91 1.28 24.70
CA ILE A 652 -16.94 1.94 23.88
C ILE A 652 -18.35 1.59 24.39
N ALA A 653 -18.64 0.30 24.59
CA ALA A 653 -19.96 -0.13 25.07
C ALA A 653 -20.29 0.43 26.46
N THR A 654 -19.34 0.35 27.40
CA THR A 654 -19.51 0.91 28.75
C THR A 654 -19.72 2.41 28.72
N SER A 655 -18.95 3.15 27.93
CA SER A 655 -19.09 4.60 27.82
C SER A 655 -20.41 5.02 27.19
N ILE A 656 -20.85 4.38 26.11
CA ILE A 656 -22.17 4.64 25.49
C ILE A 656 -23.29 4.42 26.51
N THR A 657 -23.24 3.30 27.26
CA THR A 657 -24.22 3.01 28.32
C THR A 657 -24.24 4.10 29.38
N ASN A 658 -23.07 4.48 29.91
CA ASN A 658 -22.96 5.50 30.95
C ASN A 658 -23.45 6.88 30.48
N LEU A 659 -23.06 7.30 29.27
CA LEU A 659 -23.47 8.56 28.67
C LEU A 659 -24.99 8.62 28.49
N HIS A 660 -25.60 7.56 27.95
CA HIS A 660 -27.04 7.50 27.76
C HIS A 660 -27.81 7.47 29.10
N CYS A 661 -27.34 6.69 30.08
CA CYS A 661 -27.94 6.63 31.42
C CYS A 661 -27.88 7.98 32.14
N LYS A 662 -26.77 8.70 32.00
CA LYS A 662 -26.57 10.06 32.54
C LYS A 662 -27.50 11.07 31.86
N ALA A 663 -27.66 11.00 30.55
CA ALA A 663 -28.49 11.92 29.79
C ALA A 663 -29.99 11.76 30.10
N PHE A 664 -30.48 10.52 30.21
CA PHE A 664 -31.93 10.26 30.15
C PHE A 664 -32.51 9.41 31.29
N SER A 665 -31.77 9.19 32.37
CA SER A 665 -32.26 8.39 33.50
C SER A 665 -32.78 6.99 33.09
N THR A 666 -32.27 6.46 31.98
CA THR A 666 -32.58 5.10 31.54
C THR A 666 -31.72 4.12 32.33
N PRO A 667 -32.27 3.04 32.92
CA PRO A 667 -31.44 2.00 33.54
C PRO A 667 -30.46 1.38 32.55
N SER A 668 -29.25 1.04 33.01
CA SER A 668 -28.18 0.50 32.16
C SER A 668 -28.58 -0.78 31.44
N PHE A 669 -29.41 -1.61 32.09
CA PHE A 669 -29.97 -2.84 31.55
C PHE A 669 -30.68 -2.66 30.19
N PHE A 670 -31.28 -1.48 29.92
CA PHE A 670 -32.00 -1.22 28.66
C PHE A 670 -31.12 -0.60 27.56
N VAL A 671 -29.81 -0.49 27.78
CA VAL A 671 -28.87 0.04 26.77
C VAL A 671 -28.09 -1.11 26.18
N HIS A 672 -28.47 -1.50 24.97
CA HIS A 672 -27.87 -2.65 24.27
C HIS A 672 -26.92 -2.14 23.20
N VAL A 673 -25.65 -2.52 23.29
CA VAL A 673 -24.62 -2.20 22.29
C VAL A 673 -24.22 -3.47 21.58
N ASN A 674 -24.44 -3.51 20.26
CA ASN A 674 -24.04 -4.61 19.41
C ASN A 674 -22.98 -4.13 18.40
N PHE A 675 -21.87 -4.87 18.29
CA PHE A 675 -20.83 -4.59 17.30
C PHE A 675 -21.05 -5.48 16.08
N ILE A 676 -21.32 -4.87 14.93
CA ILE A 676 -21.54 -5.57 13.66
C ILE A 676 -20.32 -5.33 12.78
N LYS A 677 -19.67 -6.41 12.30
CA LYS A 677 -18.59 -6.29 11.32
C LYS A 677 -19.17 -5.84 9.98
N GLN A 678 -18.46 -4.96 9.29
CA GLN A 678 -18.91 -4.44 7.99
C GLN A 678 -19.12 -5.56 6.95
N GLU A 679 -18.36 -6.65 7.03
CA GLU A 679 -18.46 -7.80 6.12
C GLU A 679 -19.76 -8.60 6.27
N ASP A 680 -20.44 -8.49 7.41
CA ASP A 680 -21.75 -9.09 7.67
C ASP A 680 -22.92 -8.20 7.20
N SER A 681 -22.63 -6.97 6.71
CA SER A 681 -23.61 -6.09 6.07
C SER A 681 -23.87 -6.55 4.63
N PRO A 682 -25.12 -6.53 4.12
CA PRO A 682 -25.43 -6.94 2.75
C PRO A 682 -24.53 -6.21 1.73
N ALA A 683 -24.12 -6.95 0.71
CA ALA A 683 -23.05 -6.61 -0.25
C ALA A 683 -23.27 -5.33 -1.11
N ASP A 684 -24.33 -4.57 -0.87
CA ASP A 684 -24.83 -3.46 -1.69
C ASP A 684 -24.90 -2.10 -0.95
N ASP A 685 -24.27 -1.95 0.23
CA ASP A 685 -24.23 -0.66 0.95
C ASP A 685 -23.31 0.38 0.26
N THR A 686 -23.61 0.72 -0.99
CA THR A 686 -23.11 1.95 -1.63
C THR A 686 -23.98 3.09 -1.16
N TYR A 687 -23.50 3.86 -0.17
CA TYR A 687 -24.20 5.05 0.27
C TYR A 687 -23.77 6.26 -0.57
N PHE A 688 -24.73 7.08 -1.00
CA PHE A 688 -24.44 8.26 -1.82
C PHE A 688 -24.46 9.52 -0.95
N MET A 689 -23.33 10.22 -0.86
CA MET A 689 -23.24 11.55 -0.27
C MET A 689 -23.05 12.59 -1.36
N ALA A 690 -23.90 13.62 -1.37
CA ALA A 690 -23.92 14.65 -2.41
C ALA A 690 -23.96 14.07 -3.85
N GLY A 691 -24.67 12.95 -4.05
CA GLY A 691 -24.80 12.29 -5.35
C GLY A 691 -23.57 11.46 -5.78
N LYS A 692 -22.56 11.28 -4.92
CA LYS A 692 -21.36 10.48 -5.20
C LYS A 692 -21.35 9.19 -4.36
N PRO A 693 -21.05 8.03 -4.97
CA PRO A 693 -20.95 6.77 -4.24
C PRO A 693 -19.78 6.84 -3.25
N HIS A 694 -20.02 6.38 -2.02
CA HIS A 694 -19.00 6.20 -0.98
C HIS A 694 -19.02 4.75 -0.50
N SER A 695 -17.83 4.19 -0.28
CA SER A 695 -17.69 2.89 0.36
C SER A 695 -18.23 2.96 1.80
N SER A 696 -19.00 1.97 2.24
CA SER A 696 -19.53 1.87 3.61
C SER A 696 -18.46 1.63 4.70
N ASN A 697 -17.17 1.84 4.39
CA ASN A 697 -16.01 1.63 5.26
C ASN A 697 -15.89 2.68 6.39
N SER A 698 -17.02 3.14 6.92
CA SER A 698 -17.06 4.21 7.89
C SER A 698 -17.65 3.72 9.19
N ASN A 699 -17.00 4.08 10.29
CA ASN A 699 -17.48 3.75 11.63
C ASN A 699 -18.78 4.52 11.92
N ARG A 700 -19.85 3.81 12.29
CA ARG A 700 -21.17 4.38 12.54
C ARG A 700 -21.76 3.78 13.81
N ILE A 701 -22.51 4.58 14.56
CA ILE A 701 -23.43 4.10 15.60
C ILE A 701 -24.84 4.46 15.16
N VAL A 702 -25.67 3.44 15.01
CA VAL A 702 -27.11 3.61 14.81
C VAL A 702 -27.80 3.13 16.07
N ALA A 703 -28.49 4.03 16.74
CA ALA A 703 -29.21 3.78 17.97
C ALA A 703 -30.71 3.93 17.73
N VAL A 704 -31.47 2.90 18.10
CA VAL A 704 -32.93 2.96 18.15
C VAL A 704 -33.33 3.43 19.54
N VAL A 705 -34.00 4.59 19.63
CA VAL A 705 -34.18 5.30 20.90
C VAL A 705 -35.63 5.66 21.18
N ARG A 706 -35.97 5.80 22.47
CA ARG A 706 -37.27 6.34 22.91
C ARG A 706 -37.25 7.85 22.86
N THR A 707 -38.27 8.45 22.26
CA THR A 707 -38.45 9.90 22.19
C THR A 707 -39.58 10.35 23.11
N SER A 708 -39.47 11.54 23.69
CA SER A 708 -40.56 12.25 24.35
C SER A 708 -40.29 13.75 24.37
N PRO A 709 -41.28 14.60 24.72
CA PRO A 709 -41.06 16.04 24.88
C PRO A 709 -39.96 16.40 25.88
N ASN A 710 -39.64 15.49 26.83
CA ASN A 710 -38.61 15.67 27.85
C ASN A 710 -37.20 15.28 27.37
N ARG A 711 -37.05 14.67 26.18
CA ARG A 711 -35.76 14.36 25.56
C ARG A 711 -35.61 15.22 24.31
N THR A 712 -35.14 16.45 24.50
CA THR A 712 -35.11 17.46 23.46
C THR A 712 -34.08 17.13 22.39
N LYS A 713 -34.19 17.77 21.22
CA LYS A 713 -33.15 17.67 20.17
C LYS A 713 -31.77 18.05 20.72
N ALA A 714 -31.69 19.07 21.57
CA ALA A 714 -30.44 19.53 22.16
C ALA A 714 -29.78 18.45 23.05
N ASP A 715 -30.58 17.67 23.78
CA ASP A 715 -30.08 16.56 24.59
C ASP A 715 -29.49 15.44 23.70
N TRP A 716 -30.15 15.13 22.58
CA TRP A 716 -29.67 14.15 21.61
C TRP A 716 -28.43 14.62 20.86
N ASP A 717 -28.38 15.90 20.46
CA ASP A 717 -27.20 16.49 19.84
C ASP A 717 -25.99 16.44 20.79
N LYS A 718 -26.22 16.75 22.07
CA LYS A 718 -25.18 16.63 23.09
C LYS A 718 -24.73 15.18 23.28
N LEU A 719 -25.65 14.23 23.38
CA LEU A 719 -25.29 12.82 23.52
C LEU A 719 -24.52 12.30 22.29
N ALA A 720 -24.89 12.72 21.07
CA ALA A 720 -24.14 12.40 19.86
C ALA A 720 -22.69 12.88 19.96
N ALA A 721 -22.48 14.14 20.35
CA ALA A 721 -21.15 14.72 20.51
C ALA A 721 -20.32 13.97 21.58
N ASP A 722 -20.91 13.65 22.73
CA ASP A 722 -20.21 12.94 23.81
C ASP A 722 -19.83 11.49 23.37
N ILE A 723 -20.65 10.84 22.51
CA ILE A 723 -20.35 9.53 21.91
C ILE A 723 -19.21 9.64 20.88
N GLU A 724 -19.19 10.69 20.05
CA GLU A 724 -18.08 10.96 19.14
C GLU A 724 -16.76 11.12 19.90
N ASP A 725 -16.75 11.92 20.98
CA ASP A 725 -15.56 12.14 21.81
C ASP A 725 -15.04 10.83 22.44
N THR A 726 -15.97 9.97 22.90
CA THR A 726 -15.63 8.65 23.44
C THR A 726 -14.95 7.76 22.41
N TRP A 727 -15.47 7.76 21.18
CA TRP A 727 -14.86 6.99 20.10
C TRP A 727 -13.42 7.46 19.86
N ASP A 728 -13.21 8.77 19.80
CA ASP A 728 -11.89 9.35 19.59
C ASP A 728 -10.93 9.04 20.75
N GLU A 729 -11.41 9.04 21.99
CA GLU A 729 -10.62 8.62 23.15
C GLU A 729 -10.20 7.15 23.06
N VAL A 730 -11.13 6.24 22.80
CA VAL A 730 -10.87 4.79 22.87
C VAL A 730 -10.14 4.25 21.65
N VAL A 731 -10.49 4.75 20.46
CA VAL A 731 -9.98 4.22 19.18
C VAL A 731 -8.76 5.00 18.70
N GLN A 732 -8.69 6.30 19.01
CA GLN A 732 -7.58 7.16 18.61
C GLN A 732 -6.63 7.52 19.76
N ASN A 733 -6.86 7.05 20.99
CA ASN A 733 -6.07 7.36 22.19
C ASN A 733 -5.99 8.88 22.50
N LYS A 734 -7.06 9.65 22.18
CA LYS A 734 -7.12 11.09 22.49
C LYS A 734 -7.60 11.38 23.91
N LEU A 735 -7.09 12.45 24.52
CA LEU A 735 -7.57 12.94 25.82
C LEU A 735 -8.82 13.83 25.63
N HIS A 736 -9.75 13.75 26.58
CA HIS A 736 -11.00 14.51 26.58
C HIS A 736 -10.74 16.04 26.43
N GLY A 737 -11.32 16.67 25.39
CA GLY A 737 -11.22 18.12 25.15
C GLY A 737 -10.06 18.57 24.25
N SER A 738 -9.33 17.66 23.60
CA SER A 738 -8.39 18.04 22.53
C SER A 738 -9.12 18.52 21.27
N GLU A 739 -8.63 19.57 20.58
CA GLU A 739 -9.22 20.06 19.33
C GLU A 739 -9.35 18.94 18.26
N LYS A 740 -10.41 19.00 17.44
CA LYS A 740 -10.77 18.02 16.37
C LYS A 740 -9.72 17.91 15.23
N GLY A 741 -8.54 18.52 15.35
CA GLY A 741 -7.46 18.46 14.36
C GLY A 741 -6.75 17.10 14.30
N ALA A 742 -6.48 16.65 13.06
CA ALA A 742 -5.71 15.45 12.68
C ALA A 742 -6.27 14.11 13.18
N LEU A 743 -7.46 13.73 12.69
CA LEU A 743 -7.99 12.37 12.86
C LEU A 743 -7.43 11.45 11.77
N ASP A 744 -7.07 10.21 12.13
CA ASP A 744 -6.87 9.14 11.15
C ASP A 744 -8.23 8.85 10.49
N ARG A 745 -8.35 9.13 9.18
CA ARG A 745 -9.60 8.98 8.42
C ARG A 745 -10.14 7.55 8.45
N ASN A 746 -9.26 6.56 8.52
CA ASN A 746 -9.66 5.15 8.57
C ASN A 746 -10.19 4.75 9.96
N LYS A 747 -9.90 5.55 11.00
CA LYS A 747 -10.41 5.38 12.38
C LYS A 747 -11.46 6.41 12.75
N SER A 748 -11.79 7.33 11.86
CA SER A 748 -12.71 8.43 12.14
C SER A 748 -14.13 7.91 12.30
N PHE A 749 -14.83 8.48 13.29
CA PHE A 749 -16.23 8.23 13.52
C PHE A 749 -17.06 9.08 12.55
N LEU A 750 -17.88 8.45 11.70
CA LEU A 750 -18.59 9.18 10.65
C LEU A 750 -19.95 9.71 11.13
N MET A 751 -20.68 8.92 11.92
CA MET A 751 -22.09 9.23 12.18
C MET A 751 -22.65 8.56 13.44
N VAL A 752 -23.31 9.35 14.29
CA VAL A 752 -24.30 8.87 15.25
C VAL A 752 -25.69 9.13 14.65
N VAL A 753 -26.53 8.10 14.56
CA VAL A 753 -27.94 8.24 14.16
C VAL A 753 -28.83 7.77 15.28
N PHE A 754 -29.80 8.60 15.66
CA PHE A 754 -30.88 8.22 16.57
C PHE A 754 -32.18 8.06 15.80
N THR A 755 -32.71 6.85 15.77
CA THR A 755 -33.98 6.52 15.11
C THR A 755 -35.09 6.36 16.17
N PRO A 756 -36.25 7.02 16.03
CA PRO A 756 -37.31 6.95 17.02
C PRO A 756 -37.96 5.56 17.05
N MET A 757 -38.19 5.05 18.25
CA MET A 757 -38.85 3.78 18.51
C MET A 757 -40.33 4.01 18.81
N LEU A 758 -41.21 3.40 18.00
CA LEU A 758 -42.67 3.54 18.15
C LEU A 758 -43.27 2.59 19.20
N ALA A 759 -42.78 1.36 19.27
CA ALA A 759 -43.22 0.36 20.24
C ALA A 759 -42.14 -0.70 20.45
N VAL A 760 -41.99 -1.18 21.67
CA VAL A 760 -41.12 -2.32 21.98
C VAL A 760 -41.66 -3.11 23.16
N ARG A 761 -41.44 -4.43 23.13
CA ARG A 761 -41.68 -5.31 24.26
C ARG A 761 -40.43 -6.13 24.51
N GLU A 762 -40.00 -6.19 25.76
CA GLU A 762 -38.79 -6.88 26.19
C GLU A 762 -39.08 -7.69 27.46
N GLY A 763 -38.66 -8.95 27.50
CA GLY A 763 -39.03 -9.86 28.58
C GLY A 763 -40.56 -10.01 28.76
N GLY A 764 -41.35 -9.77 27.71
CA GLY A 764 -42.80 -9.75 27.77
C GLY A 764 -43.42 -8.46 28.31
N MET A 765 -42.64 -7.47 28.74
CA MET A 765 -43.10 -6.18 29.25
C MET A 765 -43.15 -5.12 28.16
N ALA A 766 -44.18 -4.28 28.14
CA ALA A 766 -44.20 -3.09 27.28
C ALA A 766 -43.35 -1.99 27.93
N ILE A 767 -42.33 -1.51 27.22
CA ILE A 767 -41.45 -0.44 27.70
C ILE A 767 -42.21 0.90 27.66
N PRO A 768 -42.11 1.74 28.70
CA PRO A 768 -42.88 2.98 28.78
C PRO A 768 -42.33 4.04 27.84
N GLU A 769 -43.17 5.04 27.55
CA GLU A 769 -42.73 6.28 26.90
C GLU A 769 -41.58 6.92 27.71
N ALA A 770 -40.68 7.60 27.01
CA ALA A 770 -39.55 8.28 27.64
C ALA A 770 -40.02 9.33 28.65
N GLY A 771 -39.50 9.29 29.88
CA GLY A 771 -39.91 10.16 30.99
C GLY A 771 -40.85 9.48 32.01
N HIS A 772 -41.40 8.30 31.70
CA HIS A 772 -42.27 7.53 32.60
C HIS A 772 -41.57 6.27 33.17
N GLU A 773 -40.24 6.20 33.09
CA GLU A 773 -39.45 5.04 33.50
C GLU A 773 -39.62 4.72 34.97
N ASN A 774 -39.59 5.72 35.86
CA ASN A 774 -39.60 5.47 37.30
C ASN A 774 -40.90 4.81 37.78
N GLU A 775 -42.05 5.29 37.31
CA GLU A 775 -43.35 4.69 37.65
C GLU A 775 -43.47 3.27 37.10
N TRP A 776 -43.01 3.07 35.86
CA TRP A 776 -42.98 1.76 35.23
C TRP A 776 -42.06 0.79 35.97
N LEU A 777 -40.85 1.24 36.34
CA LEU A 777 -39.86 0.43 37.07
C LEU A 777 -40.41 -0.02 38.41
N LYS A 778 -41.06 0.87 39.17
CA LYS A 778 -41.75 0.49 40.42
C LYS A 778 -42.80 -0.59 40.20
N LYS A 779 -43.57 -0.48 39.10
CA LYS A 779 -44.58 -1.50 38.74
C LYS A 779 -43.96 -2.84 38.35
N GLN A 780 -42.77 -2.85 37.76
CA GLN A 780 -42.06 -4.07 37.35
C GLN A 780 -41.16 -4.67 38.44
N LEU A 781 -40.91 -3.97 39.56
CA LEU A 781 -40.06 -4.47 40.66
C LEU A 781 -40.36 -5.92 41.09
N PRO A 782 -41.63 -6.36 41.23
CA PRO A 782 -41.92 -7.76 41.58
C PRO A 782 -41.41 -8.75 40.54
N TYR A 783 -41.51 -8.42 39.26
CA TYR A 783 -40.99 -9.24 38.17
C TYR A 783 -39.47 -9.30 38.21
N PHE A 784 -38.79 -8.16 38.40
CA PHE A 784 -37.33 -8.13 38.50
C PHE A 784 -36.80 -8.95 39.69
N LYS A 785 -37.47 -8.88 40.84
CA LYS A 785 -37.17 -9.73 42.00
C LYS A 785 -37.38 -11.21 41.69
N ASP A 786 -38.47 -11.58 41.03
CA ASP A 786 -38.72 -12.97 40.63
C ASP A 786 -37.62 -13.47 39.66
N MET A 787 -37.24 -12.68 38.66
CA MET A 787 -36.17 -13.04 37.72
C MET A 787 -34.78 -13.16 38.40
N SER A 788 -34.46 -12.30 39.36
CA SER A 788 -33.21 -12.35 40.13
C SER A 788 -33.21 -13.50 41.15
N GLU A 789 -34.19 -13.56 42.04
CA GLU A 789 -34.18 -14.44 43.20
C GLU A 789 -34.61 -15.87 42.87
N LYS A 790 -35.59 -16.04 41.99
CA LYS A 790 -36.18 -17.36 41.67
C LYS A 790 -35.59 -17.98 40.42
N HIS A 791 -35.27 -17.16 39.41
CA HIS A 791 -34.67 -17.63 38.16
C HIS A 791 -33.14 -17.48 38.12
N GLY A 792 -32.53 -16.82 39.11
CA GLY A 792 -31.08 -16.74 39.28
C GLY A 792 -30.37 -15.93 38.19
N LEU A 793 -31.08 -15.04 37.49
CA LEU A 793 -30.48 -14.24 36.41
C LEU A 793 -29.71 -13.05 36.99
N GLN A 794 -28.40 -13.04 36.74
CA GLN A 794 -27.48 -12.09 37.34
C GLN A 794 -27.77 -10.65 36.90
N GLU A 795 -28.16 -10.43 35.64
CA GLU A 795 -28.41 -9.10 35.09
C GLU A 795 -29.56 -8.39 35.80
N PHE A 796 -30.58 -9.14 36.23
CA PHE A 796 -31.69 -8.60 37.04
C PHE A 796 -31.27 -8.28 38.48
N THR A 797 -30.26 -8.97 39.01
CA THR A 797 -29.70 -8.68 40.34
C THR A 797 -28.96 -7.34 40.32
N GLU A 798 -28.10 -7.15 39.32
CA GLU A 798 -27.37 -5.90 39.09
C GLU A 798 -28.33 -4.73 38.81
N MET A 799 -29.40 -4.97 38.04
CA MET A 799 -30.46 -4.00 37.82
C MET A 799 -31.15 -3.58 39.13
N LEU A 800 -31.48 -4.53 40.02
CA LEU A 800 -32.10 -4.21 41.31
C LEU A 800 -31.17 -3.38 42.21
N GLU A 801 -29.86 -3.61 42.16
CA GLU A 801 -28.87 -2.80 42.85
C GLU A 801 -28.78 -1.38 42.27
N GLU A 802 -28.75 -1.26 40.94
CA GLU A 802 -28.80 0.03 40.25
C GLU A 802 -30.06 0.82 40.66
N LEU A 803 -31.24 0.19 40.65
CA LEU A 803 -32.50 0.82 41.03
C LEU A 803 -32.50 1.34 42.47
N LYS A 804 -31.90 0.60 43.41
CA LYS A 804 -31.73 1.04 44.80
C LYS A 804 -30.89 2.32 44.87
N HIS A 805 -29.77 2.36 44.15
CA HIS A 805 -28.91 3.55 44.11
C HIS A 805 -29.60 4.77 43.49
N ARG A 806 -30.56 4.54 42.61
CA ARG A 806 -31.34 5.60 41.93
C ARG A 806 -32.55 6.07 42.72
N GLY A 807 -32.75 5.57 43.95
CA GLY A 807 -33.87 5.95 44.80
C GLY A 807 -35.22 5.41 44.34
N VAL A 808 -35.22 4.42 43.44
CA VAL A 808 -36.42 3.70 43.00
C VAL A 808 -36.67 2.59 44.03
N SER A 809 -37.16 2.98 45.21
CA SER A 809 -37.69 2.04 46.20
C SER A 809 -39.19 1.81 45.98
N GLU A 810 -39.70 0.73 46.56
CA GLU A 810 -41.14 0.48 46.71
C GLU A 810 -41.88 1.73 47.22
#